data_AF-A0A959GTX8-F1
#
_entry.id   AF-A0A959GTX8-F1
#
_cell.length_a   1.000
_cell.length_b   1.000
_cell.length_c   1.000
_cell.angle_alpha   90.00
_cell.angle_beta   90.00
_cell.angle_gamma   90.00
#
_symmetry.space_group_name_H-M   'P 1'
#
loop_
_entity.id
_entity.type
_entity.pdbx_description
1 polymer ?
#
loop_
_entity_poly.entity_id
_entity_poly.type
_entity_poly.pdbx_seq_one_letter_code
_entity_poly.pdbx_strand_id
1 'polypeptide(L)'
;MNTTTQPLADNPVWQKLLLSAEGSIGKNWSVYEDPEPRLFGRLADDYGGDMDALAGQALLLLQEVSKNQNSGDNDWAVLKESASLLYHLHETGYKPEDDWEHAIDVLWKALGEFAQGSWSAFVPSQGNEVRPRAWKEQKFVLDAILTALYKLPAKDEDRAERFFNCKMSKYWKAFVLFWEEIWGKQLIKDWEPYFQAWDYRANQKQTTYRLLCYRLLNYESEFPAHPNKPREAFDFLKDNSELIPAEKKLRKEIFHALFQYLRGAGEEHSLEQGLATIKTILGEDDVFEFLVHYETSDRALRGGMLLMGFKEGLNIRWKANIKHQYQMLPDLMAALKHDELDVRERAANFLIEYPTELFKHLRYVENMEREEKTEASNETFKLIARIFGKETAKLLLENISFTPLQKGKFLLATPRILEELWEAKEPPNHDTLLPVILAAVEDGGPSVQESASNFLKRKSADIQRKLDILIRDLQDEDKASEMIVSAIEFGSDAALKTILGKCVNWVASGQNTTLVDRAAQKARNTPDAVLALINLLNNRQDFQKNEEVKKYVRRRVLEDQQNPTILRVFHDDKLSDSELDNHTAEEIYKWCYSQKEQSKAYADLVSSQEEALRKKDGSLSPHAVFGLARAILKLREQDEMKARELVVQKWITQLLSEMSDRWFFEDKMDTYNNIRMQLERLAIEPLSKRLPQEENLDIRENLVKILGNIGGRVAVDALVRTVTGEERERAARQELLSEYYLKPSKARSEEASILLNDAVDNAKKTMRLLQQLNVATFAMGVILIIGGVAISVVSEELGGRITGVLAGLGGLAAILTQFLKDPLERIQRAMADLVQVQTAFTSFVWELNLNGTYIQSQYVSEGILTDFDLRQTIGRIDHAMERTMHLIQVYADGQNLQQPPQLHYLVQNADTVTLFGQSLKRSNGRSEKDKFQLAINHQPIDTQIETWTDQMVMFSLDKGLAGKYNGSPRLWVSLLLNGNETNALPFTIEHSTKDKTEKKPVETPAETAKE
;
A
#
# COMPACT_ATOMS: atom_id res chain seq x y z
N MET A 1 -65.84 70.73 -50.70
CA MET A 1 -65.97 70.51 -49.24
C MET A 1 -64.76 69.71 -48.83
N ASN A 2 -63.82 70.28 -48.07
CA ASN A 2 -62.66 69.53 -47.56
C ASN A 2 -63.12 68.70 -46.37
N THR A 3 -63.57 67.47 -46.62
CA THR A 3 -63.69 66.46 -45.57
C THR A 3 -62.29 66.14 -45.09
N THR A 4 -61.96 66.53 -43.87
CA THR A 4 -60.74 66.09 -43.18
C THR A 4 -60.88 64.59 -42.98
N THR A 5 -60.23 63.80 -43.84
CA THR A 5 -60.14 62.35 -43.67
C THR A 5 -59.33 62.07 -42.40
N GLN A 6 -59.90 61.25 -41.52
CA GLN A 6 -59.26 60.85 -40.28
C GLN A 6 -57.99 60.02 -40.61
N PRO A 7 -56.86 60.17 -39.90
CA PRO A 7 -55.69 59.32 -40.08
C PRO A 7 -56.06 57.84 -39.91
N LEU A 8 -55.45 56.96 -40.71
CA LEU A 8 -55.78 55.52 -40.69
C LEU A 8 -55.47 54.89 -39.34
N ALA A 9 -54.39 55.33 -38.71
CA ALA A 9 -54.03 54.95 -37.35
C ALA A 9 -55.16 55.20 -36.34
N ASP A 10 -55.96 56.25 -36.51
CA ASP A 10 -57.02 56.64 -35.58
C ASP A 10 -58.38 56.05 -35.96
N ASN A 11 -58.49 55.34 -37.10
CA ASN A 11 -59.75 54.78 -37.56
C ASN A 11 -60.18 53.58 -36.67
N PRO A 12 -61.41 53.56 -36.13
CA PRO A 12 -61.86 52.51 -35.20
C PRO A 12 -62.01 51.13 -35.86
N VAL A 13 -62.21 51.05 -37.17
CA VAL A 13 -62.20 49.79 -37.94
C VAL A 13 -60.76 49.29 -38.10
N TRP A 14 -59.81 50.18 -38.36
CA TRP A 14 -58.38 49.85 -38.39
C TRP A 14 -57.86 49.36 -37.03
N GLN A 15 -58.21 50.05 -35.94
CA GLN A 15 -57.86 49.64 -34.58
C GLN A 15 -58.46 48.26 -34.22
N LYS A 16 -59.65 47.93 -34.72
CA LYS A 16 -60.22 46.57 -34.58
C LYS A 16 -59.44 45.53 -35.37
N LEU A 17 -58.96 45.84 -36.57
CA LEU A 17 -58.10 44.94 -37.34
C LEU A 17 -56.78 44.68 -36.58
N LEU A 18 -56.14 45.73 -36.07
CA LEU A 18 -54.91 45.60 -35.28
C LEU A 18 -55.11 44.74 -34.01
N LEU A 19 -56.16 45.00 -33.23
CA LEU A 19 -56.48 44.20 -32.03
C LEU A 19 -56.79 42.74 -32.37
N SER A 20 -57.42 42.48 -33.52
CA SER A 20 -57.67 41.11 -34.00
C SER A 20 -56.39 40.40 -34.45
N ALA A 21 -55.48 41.14 -35.07
CA ALA A 21 -54.17 40.65 -35.45
C ALA A 21 -53.34 40.31 -34.21
N GLU A 22 -53.29 41.18 -33.19
CA GLU A 22 -52.62 40.93 -31.91
C GLU A 22 -53.15 39.68 -31.19
N GLY A 23 -54.48 39.50 -31.13
CA GLY A 23 -55.11 38.32 -30.52
C GLY A 23 -54.89 37.00 -31.28
N SER A 24 -54.41 37.07 -32.53
CA SER A 24 -54.08 35.90 -33.36
C SER A 24 -52.63 35.44 -33.22
N ILE A 25 -51.77 36.25 -32.60
CA ILE A 25 -50.36 35.95 -32.33
C ILE A 25 -50.31 34.81 -31.29
N GLY A 26 -50.34 33.57 -31.79
CA GLY A 26 -50.26 32.35 -30.97
C GLY A 26 -51.32 31.28 -31.24
N LYS A 27 -52.32 31.52 -32.11
CA LYS A 27 -53.32 30.50 -32.47
C LYS A 27 -53.02 29.92 -33.86
N ASN A 28 -52.71 28.63 -33.90
CA ASN A 28 -52.54 27.88 -35.15
C ASN A 28 -53.79 28.04 -36.04
N TRP A 29 -53.59 28.64 -37.20
CA TRP A 29 -54.39 28.62 -38.43
C TRP A 29 -55.77 27.93 -38.28
N SER A 30 -56.84 28.72 -38.11
CA SER A 30 -58.20 28.36 -38.55
C SER A 30 -59.29 29.42 -38.27
N VAL A 31 -59.01 30.54 -37.58
CA VAL A 31 -60.05 31.56 -37.36
C VAL A 31 -59.89 32.72 -38.36
N TYR A 32 -60.15 32.43 -39.63
CA TYR A 32 -60.43 33.44 -40.65
C TYR A 32 -61.64 33.01 -41.48
N GLU A 33 -62.75 32.73 -40.79
CA GLU A 33 -64.07 32.71 -41.42
C GLU A 33 -64.56 34.16 -41.54
N ASP A 34 -64.29 34.77 -42.70
CA ASP A 34 -65.11 35.80 -43.32
C ASP A 34 -65.20 37.27 -42.76
N PRO A 35 -64.25 37.85 -41.97
CA PRO A 35 -64.34 39.26 -41.57
C PRO A 35 -63.42 40.23 -42.34
N GLU A 36 -62.23 39.83 -42.80
CA GLU A 36 -61.20 40.76 -43.32
C GLU A 36 -61.62 41.52 -44.58
N PRO A 37 -62.06 40.88 -45.69
CA PRO A 37 -62.54 41.60 -46.87
C PRO A 37 -63.72 42.53 -46.58
N ARG A 38 -64.60 42.15 -45.65
CA ARG A 38 -65.73 42.99 -45.22
C ARG A 38 -65.29 44.17 -44.38
N LEU A 39 -64.24 44.02 -43.57
CA LEU A 39 -63.64 45.10 -42.78
C LEU A 39 -62.84 46.06 -43.67
N PHE A 40 -62.11 45.54 -44.66
CA PHE A 40 -61.44 46.38 -45.68
C PHE A 40 -62.46 47.13 -46.55
N GLY A 41 -63.58 46.49 -46.92
CA GLY A 41 -64.70 47.16 -47.58
C GLY A 41 -65.30 48.28 -46.74
N ARG A 42 -65.50 48.07 -45.43
CA ARG A 42 -65.95 49.13 -44.51
C ARG A 42 -64.92 50.24 -44.32
N LEU A 43 -63.63 49.91 -44.34
CA LEU A 43 -62.55 50.89 -44.33
C LEU A 43 -62.58 51.75 -45.59
N ALA A 44 -62.79 51.14 -46.76
CA ALA A 44 -63.01 51.90 -47.98
C ALA A 44 -64.25 52.81 -47.89
N ASP A 45 -65.35 52.32 -47.33
CA ASP A 45 -66.58 53.10 -47.11
C ASP A 45 -66.36 54.29 -46.13
N ASP A 46 -65.61 54.08 -45.04
CA ASP A 46 -65.26 55.11 -44.05
C ASP A 46 -64.39 56.23 -44.66
N TYR A 47 -63.59 55.89 -45.68
CA TYR A 47 -62.84 56.85 -46.49
C TYR A 47 -63.64 57.42 -47.66
N GLY A 48 -64.96 57.24 -47.67
CA GLY A 48 -65.86 57.76 -48.70
C GLY A 48 -65.62 57.15 -50.09
N GLY A 49 -65.00 55.97 -50.17
CA GLY A 49 -64.59 55.32 -51.41
C GLY A 49 -63.29 55.88 -52.01
N ASP A 50 -62.58 56.77 -51.31
CA ASP A 50 -61.28 57.33 -51.74
C ASP A 50 -60.15 56.34 -51.48
N MET A 51 -59.96 55.42 -52.43
CA MET A 51 -58.96 54.35 -52.36
C MET A 51 -57.51 54.88 -52.43
N ASP A 52 -57.29 56.03 -53.06
CA ASP A 52 -55.99 56.72 -53.10
C ASP A 52 -55.61 57.23 -51.72
N ALA A 53 -56.54 57.88 -51.01
CA ALA A 53 -56.32 58.32 -49.65
C ALA A 53 -56.04 57.12 -48.71
N LEU A 54 -56.78 56.02 -48.87
CA LEU A 54 -56.60 54.82 -48.05
C LEU A 54 -55.26 54.11 -48.32
N ALA A 55 -54.89 53.94 -49.59
CA ALA A 55 -53.60 53.35 -49.99
C ALA A 55 -52.42 54.24 -49.54
N GLY A 56 -52.53 55.55 -49.68
CA GLY A 56 -51.52 56.52 -49.23
C GLY A 56 -51.31 56.48 -47.72
N GLN A 57 -52.38 56.34 -46.94
CA GLN A 57 -52.28 56.18 -45.48
C GLN A 57 -51.65 54.83 -45.09
N ALA A 58 -51.99 53.73 -45.78
CA ALA A 58 -51.36 52.43 -45.54
C ALA A 58 -49.85 52.45 -45.86
N LEU A 59 -49.45 53.13 -46.93
CA LEU A 59 -48.05 53.34 -47.29
C LEU A 59 -47.30 54.20 -46.27
N LEU A 60 -47.93 55.27 -45.78
CA LEU A 60 -47.36 56.10 -44.72
C LEU A 60 -47.11 55.29 -43.45
N LEU A 61 -48.05 54.44 -43.04
CA LEU A 61 -47.87 53.55 -41.90
C LEU A 61 -46.70 52.57 -42.11
N LEU A 62 -46.55 52.00 -43.30
CA LEU A 62 -45.40 51.13 -43.62
C LEU A 62 -44.07 51.88 -43.52
N GLN A 63 -44.01 53.13 -43.99
CA GLN A 63 -42.81 53.96 -43.91
C GLN A 63 -42.49 54.43 -42.48
N GLU A 64 -43.50 54.65 -41.63
CA GLU A 64 -43.31 54.98 -40.23
C GLU A 64 -42.78 53.78 -39.44
N VAL A 65 -43.34 52.59 -39.67
CA VAL A 65 -42.86 51.34 -39.06
C VAL A 65 -41.42 51.04 -39.49
N SER A 66 -41.05 51.28 -40.76
CA SER A 66 -39.68 51.01 -41.22
C SER A 66 -38.62 51.91 -40.56
N LYS A 67 -39.01 53.11 -40.11
CA LYS A 67 -38.11 54.07 -39.43
C LYS A 67 -37.93 53.75 -37.95
N ASN A 68 -38.81 52.96 -37.34
CA ASN A 68 -38.79 52.67 -35.91
C ASN A 68 -37.91 51.44 -35.61
N GLN A 69 -36.66 51.66 -35.19
CA GLN A 69 -35.69 50.58 -34.96
C GLN A 69 -35.94 49.75 -33.69
N ASN A 70 -36.82 50.21 -32.79
CA ASN A 70 -37.17 49.55 -31.53
C ASN A 70 -38.63 49.10 -31.54
N SER A 71 -38.99 48.29 -32.53
CA SER A 71 -40.38 47.89 -32.77
C SER A 71 -40.91 46.89 -31.73
N GLY A 72 -42.08 47.18 -31.17
CA GLY A 72 -42.85 46.24 -30.34
C GLY A 72 -43.83 45.42 -31.18
N ASP A 73 -44.53 44.45 -30.57
CA ASP A 73 -45.49 43.56 -31.24
C ASP A 73 -46.56 44.31 -32.06
N ASN A 74 -46.91 45.54 -31.66
CA ASN A 74 -47.87 46.40 -32.35
C ASN A 74 -47.41 46.85 -33.75
N ASP A 75 -46.11 47.07 -33.95
CA ASP A 75 -45.56 47.55 -35.23
C ASP A 75 -45.67 46.46 -36.31
N TRP A 76 -45.64 45.17 -35.91
CA TRP A 76 -45.85 44.06 -36.82
C TRP A 76 -47.30 43.93 -37.27
N ALA A 77 -48.25 44.09 -36.36
CA ALA A 77 -49.67 44.09 -36.71
C ALA A 77 -49.95 45.21 -37.73
N VAL A 78 -49.38 46.40 -37.53
CA VAL A 78 -49.47 47.51 -38.48
C VAL A 78 -48.85 47.14 -39.84
N LEU A 79 -47.67 46.53 -39.86
CA LEU A 79 -47.01 46.13 -41.11
C LEU A 79 -47.81 45.06 -41.88
N LYS A 80 -48.28 44.01 -41.19
CA LYS A 80 -49.11 42.94 -41.80
C LYS A 80 -50.41 43.49 -42.37
N GLU A 81 -51.16 44.24 -41.56
CA GLU A 81 -52.47 44.73 -41.99
C GLU A 81 -52.34 45.79 -43.08
N SER A 82 -51.27 46.60 -43.07
CA SER A 82 -51.02 47.59 -44.14
C SER A 82 -50.64 46.90 -45.45
N ALA A 83 -49.80 45.86 -45.41
CA ALA A 83 -49.47 45.07 -46.59
C ALA A 83 -50.70 44.29 -47.13
N SER A 84 -51.51 43.75 -46.22
CA SER A 84 -52.73 43.00 -46.57
C SER A 84 -53.80 43.92 -47.17
N LEU A 85 -53.96 45.13 -46.63
CA LEU A 85 -54.84 46.17 -47.17
C LEU A 85 -54.39 46.59 -48.58
N LEU A 86 -53.10 46.90 -48.77
CA LEU A 86 -52.57 47.25 -50.10
C LEU A 86 -52.80 46.13 -51.11
N TYR A 87 -52.54 44.88 -50.72
CA TYR A 87 -52.81 43.72 -51.58
C TYR A 87 -54.31 43.57 -51.89
N HIS A 88 -55.18 43.75 -50.91
CA HIS A 88 -56.62 43.67 -51.12
C HIS A 88 -57.12 44.76 -52.08
N LEU A 89 -56.64 46.00 -51.93
CA LEU A 89 -56.90 47.08 -52.86
C LEU A 89 -56.48 46.68 -54.28
N HIS A 90 -55.28 46.11 -54.45
CA HIS A 90 -54.81 45.62 -55.74
C HIS A 90 -55.72 44.55 -56.37
N GLU A 91 -56.11 43.54 -55.60
CA GLU A 91 -57.00 42.45 -56.05
C GLU A 91 -58.40 42.95 -56.44
N THR A 92 -58.91 44.00 -55.78
CA THR A 92 -60.19 44.63 -56.14
C THR A 92 -60.13 45.46 -57.43
N GLY A 93 -59.00 45.42 -58.15
CA GLY A 93 -58.80 46.10 -59.42
C GLY A 93 -58.36 47.55 -59.27
N TYR A 94 -58.15 48.03 -58.04
CA TYR A 94 -57.58 49.34 -57.79
C TYR A 94 -56.09 49.32 -58.10
N LYS A 95 -55.70 50.09 -59.12
CA LYS A 95 -54.31 50.34 -59.49
C LYS A 95 -54.09 51.84 -59.34
N PRO A 96 -53.36 52.31 -58.31
CA PRO A 96 -52.98 53.72 -58.26
C PRO A 96 -52.20 54.01 -59.54
N GLU A 97 -52.64 55.01 -60.32
CA GLU A 97 -52.23 55.15 -61.72
C GLU A 97 -50.72 55.38 -61.91
N ASP A 98 -49.95 55.72 -60.86
CA ASP A 98 -48.49 55.95 -60.97
C ASP A 98 -47.60 55.40 -59.83
N ASP A 99 -48.11 54.63 -58.84
CA ASP A 99 -47.33 54.38 -57.59
C ASP A 99 -47.27 52.94 -57.08
N TRP A 100 -47.73 51.94 -57.85
CA TRP A 100 -47.73 50.54 -57.36
C TRP A 100 -46.32 49.92 -57.27
N GLU A 101 -45.44 50.19 -58.22
CA GLU A 101 -44.04 49.73 -58.12
C GLU A 101 -43.30 50.42 -56.96
N HIS A 102 -43.58 51.70 -56.72
CA HIS A 102 -43.05 52.42 -55.56
C HIS A 102 -43.58 51.84 -54.25
N ALA A 103 -44.87 51.50 -54.19
CA ALA A 103 -45.49 50.83 -53.04
C ALA A 103 -44.82 49.47 -52.75
N ILE A 104 -44.54 48.69 -53.79
CA ILE A 104 -43.81 47.41 -53.70
C ILE A 104 -42.37 47.64 -53.21
N ASP A 105 -41.66 48.62 -53.75
CA ASP A 105 -40.28 48.92 -53.34
C ASP A 105 -40.21 49.41 -51.89
N VAL A 106 -41.16 50.26 -51.47
CA VAL A 106 -41.31 50.71 -50.08
C VAL A 106 -41.60 49.51 -49.16
N LEU A 107 -42.48 48.60 -49.58
CA LEU A 107 -42.77 47.37 -48.83
C LEU A 107 -41.52 46.50 -48.71
N TRP A 108 -40.80 46.22 -49.80
CA TRP A 108 -39.56 45.44 -49.78
C TRP A 108 -38.47 46.08 -48.93
N LYS A 109 -38.32 47.40 -49.00
CA LYS A 109 -37.38 48.14 -48.18
C LYS A 109 -37.75 48.07 -46.70
N ALA A 110 -39.03 48.26 -46.36
CA ALA A 110 -39.52 48.15 -44.99
C ALA A 110 -39.33 46.74 -44.42
N LEU A 111 -39.63 45.71 -45.22
CA LEU A 111 -39.40 44.30 -44.85
C LEU A 111 -37.91 44.00 -44.64
N GLY A 112 -37.04 44.54 -45.50
CA GLY A 112 -35.59 44.37 -45.38
C GLY A 112 -34.98 45.09 -44.17
N GLU A 113 -35.39 46.33 -43.92
CA GLU A 113 -34.96 47.13 -42.76
C GLU A 113 -35.44 46.50 -41.44
N PHE A 114 -36.71 46.07 -41.39
CA PHE A 114 -37.29 45.40 -40.24
C PHE A 114 -36.61 44.06 -39.95
N ALA A 115 -36.38 43.24 -40.99
CA ALA A 115 -35.63 42.00 -40.84
C ALA A 115 -34.23 42.29 -40.26
N GLN A 116 -33.52 43.29 -40.81
CA GLN A 116 -32.18 43.67 -40.39
C GLN A 116 -32.09 44.13 -38.92
N GLY A 117 -33.07 44.91 -38.45
CA GLY A 117 -33.17 45.28 -37.04
C GLY A 117 -33.38 44.05 -36.15
N SER A 118 -34.32 43.19 -36.56
CA SER A 118 -34.70 42.00 -35.80
C SER A 118 -33.56 40.97 -35.71
N TRP A 119 -32.79 40.73 -36.78
CA TRP A 119 -31.74 39.69 -36.85
C TRP A 119 -30.62 39.81 -35.82
N SER A 120 -30.30 41.03 -35.40
CA SER A 120 -29.34 41.24 -34.31
C SER A 120 -29.80 40.60 -32.99
N ALA A 121 -31.11 40.38 -32.82
CA ALA A 121 -31.70 39.62 -31.73
C ALA A 121 -31.82 38.10 -32.01
N PHE A 122 -31.71 37.66 -33.28
CA PHE A 122 -31.79 36.23 -33.69
C PHE A 122 -30.52 35.43 -33.40
N VAL A 123 -29.34 36.07 -33.42
CA VAL A 123 -28.05 35.40 -33.26
C VAL A 123 -27.35 36.02 -32.05
N PRO A 124 -27.30 35.33 -30.89
CA PRO A 124 -26.43 35.77 -29.81
C PRO A 124 -25.00 35.83 -30.36
N SER A 125 -24.27 36.88 -30.02
CA SER A 125 -22.86 37.05 -30.41
C SER A 125 -21.95 35.92 -29.92
N GLN A 126 -22.47 34.99 -29.12
CA GLN A 126 -21.79 33.78 -28.67
C GLN A 126 -22.70 32.56 -28.89
N GLY A 127 -22.28 31.69 -29.81
CA GLY A 127 -23.08 30.59 -30.31
C GLY A 127 -23.30 29.46 -29.31
N ASN A 128 -24.37 29.54 -28.51
CA ASN A 128 -25.06 28.37 -27.98
C ASN A 128 -26.56 28.67 -27.80
N GLU A 129 -27.36 27.78 -28.38
CA GLU A 129 -28.82 27.60 -28.27
C GLU A 129 -29.72 28.76 -28.73
N VAL A 130 -30.25 28.59 -29.95
CA VAL A 130 -31.45 29.31 -30.42
C VAL A 130 -32.62 28.88 -29.52
N ARG A 131 -33.16 29.79 -28.69
CA ARG A 131 -34.30 29.49 -27.83
C ARG A 131 -35.51 29.07 -28.69
N PRO A 132 -36.08 27.86 -28.54
CA PRO A 132 -37.20 27.36 -29.35
C PRO A 132 -38.46 28.25 -29.30
N ARG A 133 -38.60 29.06 -28.25
CA ARG A 133 -39.74 29.96 -28.05
C ARG A 133 -39.67 31.21 -28.93
N ALA A 134 -38.49 31.81 -29.07
CA ALA A 134 -38.27 32.94 -29.99
C ALA A 134 -38.47 32.50 -31.46
N TRP A 135 -38.00 31.30 -31.81
CA TRP A 135 -38.23 30.74 -33.14
C TRP A 135 -39.72 30.47 -33.43
N LYS A 136 -40.51 29.99 -32.45
CA LYS A 136 -41.96 29.78 -32.63
C LYS A 136 -42.76 31.08 -32.77
N GLU A 137 -42.46 32.08 -31.95
CA GLU A 137 -43.13 33.39 -32.00
C GLU A 137 -42.76 34.15 -33.29
N GLN A 138 -41.55 33.95 -33.82
CA GLN A 138 -41.05 34.70 -34.99
C GLN A 138 -41.11 33.91 -36.32
N LYS A 139 -41.37 32.58 -36.32
CA LYS A 139 -41.74 31.80 -37.52
C LYS A 139 -42.93 32.41 -38.24
N PHE A 140 -43.87 32.97 -37.47
CA PHE A 140 -45.06 33.65 -37.99
C PHE A 140 -44.72 34.92 -38.77
N VAL A 141 -43.69 35.66 -38.33
CA VAL A 141 -43.18 36.83 -39.04
C VAL A 141 -42.63 36.40 -40.40
N LEU A 142 -41.81 35.34 -40.43
CA LEU A 142 -41.27 34.80 -41.68
C LEU A 142 -42.39 34.29 -42.60
N ASP A 143 -43.37 33.55 -42.07
CA ASP A 143 -44.51 33.02 -42.81
C ASP A 143 -45.39 34.12 -43.44
N ALA A 144 -45.62 35.22 -42.71
CA ALA A 144 -46.36 36.38 -43.21
C ALA A 144 -45.56 37.16 -44.27
N ILE A 145 -44.25 37.33 -44.08
CA ILE A 145 -43.37 37.91 -45.11
C ILE A 145 -43.45 37.04 -46.36
N LEU A 146 -43.26 35.73 -46.24
CA LEU A 146 -43.31 34.80 -47.36
C LEU A 146 -44.69 34.76 -48.04
N THR A 147 -45.78 34.88 -47.28
CA THR A 147 -47.14 34.98 -47.82
C THR A 147 -47.35 36.28 -48.59
N ALA A 148 -46.84 37.40 -48.09
CA ALA A 148 -46.86 38.68 -48.80
C ALA A 148 -46.04 38.61 -50.10
N LEU A 149 -44.86 37.97 -50.06
CA LEU A 149 -44.01 37.76 -51.22
C LEU A 149 -44.65 36.85 -52.27
N TYR A 150 -45.32 35.79 -51.83
CA TYR A 150 -46.03 34.84 -52.69
C TYR A 150 -47.17 35.52 -53.48
N LYS A 151 -47.83 36.50 -52.85
CA LYS A 151 -48.99 37.22 -53.39
C LYS A 151 -48.64 38.38 -54.34
N LEU A 152 -47.38 38.81 -54.45
CA LEU A 152 -46.96 39.82 -55.43
C LEU A 152 -46.96 39.24 -56.86
N PRO A 153 -47.22 40.01 -57.94
CA PRO A 153 -47.20 39.48 -59.32
C PRO A 153 -45.84 38.92 -59.74
N ALA A 154 -45.82 37.81 -60.48
CA ALA A 154 -44.60 37.07 -60.84
C ALA A 154 -43.99 37.50 -62.19
N LYS A 155 -42.81 38.12 -62.13
CA LYS A 155 -41.74 37.85 -63.11
C LYS A 155 -40.59 37.25 -62.31
N ASP A 156 -40.32 35.96 -62.51
CA ASP A 156 -39.51 35.13 -61.61
C ASP A 156 -38.05 35.60 -61.45
N GLU A 157 -37.48 36.28 -62.46
CA GLU A 157 -36.10 36.80 -62.41
C GLU A 157 -35.94 37.97 -61.43
N ASP A 158 -36.96 38.85 -61.33
CA ASP A 158 -36.92 40.03 -60.45
C ASP A 158 -37.03 39.65 -58.97
N ARG A 159 -37.71 38.55 -58.64
CA ARG A 159 -37.91 38.15 -57.23
C ARG A 159 -36.62 37.68 -56.56
N ALA A 160 -35.85 36.83 -57.23
CA ALA A 160 -34.58 36.33 -56.70
C ALA A 160 -33.55 37.46 -56.65
N GLU A 161 -33.47 38.27 -57.70
CA GLU A 161 -32.55 39.41 -57.75
C GLU A 161 -32.88 40.45 -56.66
N ARG A 162 -34.14 40.84 -56.50
CA ARG A 162 -34.57 41.77 -55.43
C ARG A 162 -34.35 41.17 -54.04
N PHE A 163 -34.64 39.87 -53.86
CA PHE A 163 -34.35 39.17 -52.59
C PHE A 163 -32.87 39.23 -52.21
N PHE A 164 -31.95 38.91 -53.14
CA PHE A 164 -30.52 38.96 -52.87
C PHE A 164 -29.97 40.39 -52.76
N ASN A 165 -30.55 41.36 -53.48
CA ASN A 165 -30.16 42.78 -53.41
C ASN A 165 -30.64 43.48 -52.12
N CYS A 166 -31.75 43.04 -51.51
CA CYS A 166 -32.26 43.56 -50.24
C CYS A 166 -31.47 43.11 -48.98
N LYS A 167 -30.21 42.67 -49.12
CA LYS A 167 -29.36 42.15 -48.03
C LYS A 167 -29.97 40.96 -47.25
N MET A 168 -31.00 40.30 -47.79
CA MET A 168 -31.61 39.11 -47.20
C MET A 168 -30.71 37.85 -47.27
N SER A 169 -29.56 37.94 -47.95
CA SER A 169 -28.55 36.86 -47.98
C SER A 169 -28.02 36.45 -46.60
N LYS A 170 -28.14 37.32 -45.59
CA LYS A 170 -27.80 37.00 -44.19
C LYS A 170 -28.76 35.99 -43.55
N TYR A 171 -29.95 35.78 -44.11
CA TYR A 171 -31.01 34.88 -43.60
C TYR A 171 -31.04 33.53 -44.33
N TRP A 172 -29.97 33.16 -45.06
CA TRP A 172 -29.93 31.96 -45.89
C TRP A 172 -30.25 30.66 -45.11
N LYS A 173 -29.92 30.59 -43.81
CA LYS A 173 -30.27 29.43 -42.96
C LYS A 173 -31.78 29.23 -42.83
N ALA A 174 -32.54 30.32 -42.66
CA ALA A 174 -34.00 30.26 -42.60
C ALA A 174 -34.58 29.94 -43.98
N PHE A 175 -33.99 30.49 -45.04
CA PHE A 175 -34.40 30.21 -46.42
C PHE A 175 -34.23 28.73 -46.81
N VAL A 176 -33.14 28.07 -46.39
CA VAL A 176 -32.89 26.63 -46.65
C VAL A 176 -33.95 25.74 -46.01
N LEU A 177 -34.46 26.11 -44.84
CA LEU A 177 -35.47 25.34 -44.12
C LEU A 177 -36.86 25.40 -44.75
N PHE A 178 -37.16 26.46 -45.53
CA PHE A 178 -38.48 26.69 -46.14
C PHE A 178 -38.44 26.75 -47.68
N TRP A 179 -37.34 26.32 -48.30
CA TRP A 179 -37.12 26.53 -49.74
C TRP A 179 -38.19 25.85 -50.61
N GLU A 180 -38.76 24.73 -50.14
CA GLU A 180 -39.82 23.99 -50.85
C GLU A 180 -41.16 24.74 -50.81
N GLU A 181 -41.48 25.42 -49.70
CA GLU A 181 -42.67 26.27 -49.60
C GLU A 181 -42.54 27.57 -50.42
N ILE A 182 -41.33 28.15 -50.51
CA ILE A 182 -41.10 29.45 -51.15
C ILE A 182 -41.15 29.36 -52.67
N TRP A 183 -40.58 28.30 -53.25
CA TRP A 183 -40.35 28.19 -54.70
C TRP A 183 -41.21 27.14 -55.40
N GLY A 184 -42.01 26.40 -54.64
CA GLY A 184 -42.95 25.40 -55.14
C GLY A 184 -42.28 24.14 -55.70
N LYS A 185 -43.09 23.10 -55.92
CA LYS A 185 -42.64 21.77 -56.39
C LYS A 185 -42.02 21.76 -57.80
N GLN A 186 -42.12 22.85 -58.56
CA GLN A 186 -41.61 22.93 -59.95
C GLN A 186 -40.08 23.06 -60.02
N LEU A 187 -39.44 23.70 -59.04
CA LEU A 187 -37.97 23.88 -59.00
C LEU A 187 -37.20 22.64 -58.47
N ILE A 188 -37.90 21.66 -57.90
CA ILE A 188 -37.31 20.39 -57.42
C ILE A 188 -36.74 19.56 -58.58
N LYS A 189 -37.23 19.73 -59.80
CA LYS A 189 -36.85 18.91 -60.95
C LYS A 189 -35.67 19.44 -61.76
N ASP A 190 -35.26 20.68 -61.54
CA ASP A 190 -34.24 21.33 -62.38
C ASP A 190 -33.33 22.23 -61.51
N TRP A 191 -32.44 21.59 -60.76
CA TRP A 191 -31.44 22.26 -59.90
C TRP A 191 -30.24 22.79 -60.70
N GLU A 192 -30.12 22.35 -61.95
CA GLU A 192 -29.01 22.60 -62.88
C GLU A 192 -28.71 24.10 -63.15
N PRO A 193 -29.70 25.02 -63.24
CA PRO A 193 -29.44 26.45 -63.48
C PRO A 193 -28.63 27.15 -62.37
N TYR A 194 -28.72 26.68 -61.12
CA TYR A 194 -28.00 27.28 -59.98
C TYR A 194 -26.55 26.77 -59.85
N PHE A 195 -26.24 25.59 -60.40
CA PHE A 195 -24.89 25.02 -60.38
C PHE A 195 -24.12 25.27 -61.69
N GLN A 196 -24.82 25.49 -62.81
CA GLN A 196 -24.21 25.78 -64.13
C GLN A 196 -24.02 27.26 -64.45
N ALA A 197 -24.54 28.20 -63.64
CA ALA A 197 -24.28 29.62 -63.85
C ALA A 197 -22.86 30.00 -63.37
N TRP A 198 -21.85 29.65 -64.19
CA TRP A 198 -20.42 29.81 -63.90
C TRP A 198 -19.96 31.26 -63.66
N ASP A 199 -20.77 32.26 -64.02
CA ASP A 199 -20.51 33.69 -63.83
C ASP A 199 -20.90 34.23 -62.44
N TYR A 200 -21.44 33.39 -61.55
CA TYR A 200 -21.77 33.85 -60.22
C TYR A 200 -20.53 34.00 -59.31
N ARG A 201 -20.42 35.20 -58.70
CA ARG A 201 -19.29 35.69 -57.88
C ARG A 201 -18.77 34.63 -56.90
N ALA A 202 -17.44 34.59 -56.69
CA ALA A 202 -16.73 33.62 -55.83
C ALA A 202 -17.36 33.35 -54.43
N ASN A 203 -18.05 34.34 -53.84
CA ASN A 203 -18.77 34.19 -52.57
C ASN A 203 -19.94 33.19 -52.63
N GLN A 204 -20.52 32.97 -53.81
CA GLN A 204 -21.65 32.04 -53.97
C GLN A 204 -21.18 30.58 -54.01
N LYS A 205 -20.06 30.27 -54.67
CA LYS A 205 -19.44 28.94 -54.60
C LYS A 205 -19.14 28.53 -53.16
N GLN A 206 -18.55 29.44 -52.37
CA GLN A 206 -18.28 29.20 -50.94
C GLN A 206 -19.57 28.89 -50.15
N THR A 207 -20.66 29.59 -50.48
CA THR A 207 -21.97 29.41 -49.83
C THR A 207 -22.57 28.05 -50.17
N THR A 208 -22.45 27.59 -51.42
CA THR A 208 -22.89 26.26 -51.85
C THR A 208 -22.16 25.13 -51.12
N TYR A 209 -20.84 25.22 -50.98
CA TYR A 209 -20.09 24.21 -50.23
C TYR A 209 -20.43 24.22 -48.73
N ARG A 210 -20.66 25.39 -48.14
CA ARG A 210 -21.15 25.48 -46.75
C ARG A 210 -22.54 24.87 -46.58
N LEU A 211 -23.40 24.96 -47.59
CA LEU A 211 -24.70 24.31 -47.60
C LEU A 211 -24.57 22.78 -47.61
N LEU A 212 -23.66 22.25 -48.44
CA LEU A 212 -23.35 20.81 -48.44
C LEU A 212 -22.83 20.36 -47.07
N CYS A 213 -21.95 21.15 -46.44
CA CYS A 213 -21.48 20.90 -45.08
C CYS A 213 -22.63 20.86 -44.07
N TYR A 214 -23.55 21.82 -44.15
CA TYR A 214 -24.70 21.91 -43.25
C TYR A 214 -25.62 20.69 -43.36
N ARG A 215 -25.89 20.24 -44.59
CA ARG A 215 -26.72 19.04 -44.84
C ARG A 215 -26.09 17.78 -44.26
N LEU A 216 -24.78 17.62 -44.42
CA LEU A 216 -24.03 16.49 -43.88
C LEU A 216 -23.95 16.54 -42.35
N LEU A 217 -23.83 17.72 -41.72
CA LEU A 217 -23.71 17.86 -40.26
C LEU A 217 -25.04 17.63 -39.51
N ASN A 218 -26.18 17.97 -40.11
CA ASN A 218 -27.49 17.95 -39.43
C ASN A 218 -28.41 16.83 -39.96
N TYR A 219 -27.82 15.76 -40.51
CA TYR A 219 -28.57 14.73 -41.20
C TYR A 219 -29.58 13.98 -40.29
N GLU A 220 -29.27 13.78 -39.01
CA GLU A 220 -30.17 13.11 -38.05
C GLU A 220 -31.26 14.03 -37.48
N SER A 221 -30.91 15.29 -37.21
CA SER A 221 -31.76 16.21 -36.46
C SER A 221 -32.77 16.96 -37.32
N GLU A 222 -32.38 17.39 -38.52
CA GLU A 222 -33.18 18.28 -39.36
C GLU A 222 -33.69 17.63 -40.65
N PHE A 223 -33.08 16.53 -41.09
CA PHE A 223 -33.47 15.83 -42.32
C PHE A 223 -34.00 14.38 -42.14
N PRO A 224 -34.62 13.98 -41.00
CA PRO A 224 -35.06 12.58 -40.83
C PRO A 224 -36.14 12.16 -41.84
N ALA A 225 -36.91 13.11 -42.40
CA ALA A 225 -37.93 12.84 -43.42
C ALA A 225 -37.37 12.74 -44.86
N HIS A 226 -36.08 13.04 -45.08
CA HIS A 226 -35.44 13.04 -46.40
C HIS A 226 -34.05 12.38 -46.37
N PRO A 227 -33.97 11.05 -46.14
CA PRO A 227 -32.71 10.34 -45.90
C PRO A 227 -31.74 10.34 -47.10
N ASN A 228 -32.22 10.64 -48.31
CA ASN A 228 -31.38 10.67 -49.51
C ASN A 228 -30.56 11.96 -49.67
N LYS A 229 -31.00 13.08 -49.06
CA LYS A 229 -30.36 14.40 -49.23
C LYS A 229 -28.90 14.47 -48.70
N PRO A 230 -28.56 13.84 -47.57
CA PRO A 230 -27.16 13.73 -47.12
C PRO A 230 -26.30 12.86 -48.04
N ARG A 231 -26.86 11.76 -48.58
CA ARG A 231 -26.18 10.87 -49.52
C ARG A 231 -25.91 11.57 -50.86
N GLU A 232 -26.87 12.31 -51.38
CA GLU A 232 -26.70 13.14 -52.58
C GLU A 232 -25.62 14.22 -52.38
N ALA A 233 -25.55 14.84 -51.20
CA ALA A 233 -24.49 15.81 -50.88
C ALA A 233 -23.10 15.15 -50.80
N PHE A 234 -23.04 13.91 -50.30
CA PHE A 234 -21.82 13.10 -50.26
C PHE A 234 -21.38 12.70 -51.67
N ASP A 235 -22.29 12.14 -52.48
CA ASP A 235 -22.02 11.70 -53.85
C ASP A 235 -21.59 12.89 -54.73
N PHE A 236 -22.21 14.07 -54.54
CA PHE A 236 -21.81 15.29 -55.23
C PHE A 236 -20.36 15.70 -54.91
N LEU A 237 -19.96 15.71 -53.63
CA LEU A 237 -18.59 16.05 -53.24
C LEU A 237 -17.56 15.04 -53.76
N LYS A 238 -17.96 13.77 -53.85
CA LYS A 238 -17.14 12.69 -54.39
C LYS A 238 -16.93 12.85 -55.89
N ASP A 239 -18.00 13.06 -56.65
CA ASP A 239 -17.99 13.13 -58.10
C ASP A 239 -17.40 14.45 -58.64
N ASN A 240 -17.30 15.48 -57.79
CA ASN A 240 -16.80 16.81 -58.15
C ASN A 240 -15.58 17.24 -57.33
N SER A 241 -14.75 16.28 -56.90
CA SER A 241 -13.60 16.53 -56.01
C SER A 241 -12.63 17.60 -56.53
N GLU A 242 -12.39 17.65 -57.84
CA GLU A 242 -11.52 18.64 -58.49
C GLU A 242 -12.05 20.07 -58.42
N LEU A 243 -13.35 20.26 -58.15
CA LEU A 243 -14.00 21.57 -58.07
C LEU A 243 -13.99 22.17 -56.65
N ILE A 244 -13.46 21.44 -55.67
CA ILE A 244 -13.43 21.89 -54.26
C ILE A 244 -12.41 23.03 -54.10
N PRO A 245 -12.85 24.20 -53.59
CA PRO A 245 -11.98 25.36 -53.44
C PRO A 245 -10.71 25.04 -52.64
N ALA A 246 -9.57 25.61 -53.04
CA ALA A 246 -8.30 25.45 -52.34
C ALA A 246 -8.24 26.16 -50.96
N GLU A 247 -9.30 26.85 -50.56
CA GLU A 247 -9.39 27.55 -49.28
C GLU A 247 -9.34 26.54 -48.11
N LYS A 248 -8.23 26.55 -47.36
CA LYS A 248 -7.99 25.61 -46.25
C LYS A 248 -9.13 25.55 -45.23
N LYS A 249 -9.75 26.71 -44.92
CA LYS A 249 -10.86 26.78 -43.96
C LYS A 249 -12.10 26.04 -44.45
N LEU A 250 -12.50 26.23 -45.70
CA LEU A 250 -13.66 25.59 -46.30
C LEU A 250 -13.43 24.09 -46.49
N ARG A 251 -12.22 23.68 -46.91
CA ARG A 251 -11.85 22.25 -46.96
C ARG A 251 -11.98 21.58 -45.60
N LYS A 252 -11.57 22.26 -44.52
CA LYS A 252 -11.74 21.77 -43.15
C LYS A 252 -13.22 21.66 -42.74
N GLU A 253 -14.07 22.60 -43.18
CA GLU A 253 -15.53 22.54 -42.96
C GLU A 253 -16.17 21.36 -43.70
N ILE A 254 -15.83 21.17 -44.99
CA ILE A 254 -16.29 20.05 -45.83
C ILE A 254 -15.85 18.72 -45.24
N PHE A 255 -14.58 18.64 -44.85
CA PHE A 255 -13.99 17.49 -44.17
C PHE A 255 -14.81 17.12 -42.93
N HIS A 256 -15.03 18.09 -42.01
CA HIS A 256 -15.70 17.83 -40.74
C HIS A 256 -17.13 17.33 -40.95
N ALA A 257 -17.81 17.90 -41.93
CA ALA A 257 -19.17 17.54 -42.29
C ALA A 257 -19.27 16.13 -42.88
N LEU A 258 -18.41 15.78 -43.85
CA LEU A 258 -18.31 14.43 -44.41
C LEU A 258 -18.02 13.40 -43.31
N PHE A 259 -17.12 13.73 -42.39
CA PHE A 259 -16.74 12.85 -41.30
C PHE A 259 -17.91 12.57 -40.34
N GLN A 260 -18.60 13.60 -39.86
CA GLN A 260 -19.73 13.42 -38.94
C GLN A 260 -20.85 12.58 -39.57
N TYR A 261 -21.12 12.83 -40.86
CA TYR A 261 -22.08 12.05 -41.63
C TYR A 261 -21.67 10.56 -41.72
N LEU A 262 -20.44 10.27 -42.13
CA LEU A 262 -19.93 8.90 -42.27
C LEU A 262 -19.88 8.16 -40.92
N ARG A 263 -19.56 8.87 -39.83
CA ARG A 263 -19.51 8.31 -38.48
C ARG A 263 -20.88 7.87 -37.99
N GLY A 264 -21.89 8.72 -38.14
CA GLY A 264 -23.20 8.42 -37.60
C GLY A 264 -24.09 7.57 -38.53
N ALA A 265 -23.73 7.42 -39.81
CA ALA A 265 -24.38 6.49 -40.74
C ALA A 265 -24.27 5.00 -40.35
N GLY A 266 -23.45 4.65 -39.34
CA GLY A 266 -23.56 3.38 -38.61
C GLY A 266 -23.05 2.11 -39.30
N GLU A 267 -22.42 2.19 -40.47
CA GLU A 267 -21.81 1.02 -41.12
C GLU A 267 -20.37 0.80 -40.59
N GLU A 268 -20.06 -0.40 -40.08
CA GLU A 268 -18.72 -0.76 -39.56
C GLU A 268 -17.60 -0.61 -40.61
N HIS A 269 -17.94 -0.62 -41.90
CA HIS A 269 -16.99 -0.38 -43.01
C HIS A 269 -16.92 1.09 -43.45
N SER A 270 -17.67 2.02 -42.83
CA SER A 270 -17.78 3.41 -43.26
C SER A 270 -16.54 4.26 -42.98
N LEU A 271 -15.69 3.86 -42.01
CA LEU A 271 -14.52 4.65 -41.64
C LEU A 271 -13.39 4.48 -42.66
N GLU A 272 -13.08 3.24 -43.08
CA GLU A 272 -12.07 2.97 -44.10
C GLU A 272 -12.51 3.46 -45.48
N GLN A 273 -13.76 3.17 -45.87
CA GLN A 273 -14.34 3.72 -47.11
C GLN A 273 -14.45 5.24 -47.05
N GLY A 274 -14.78 5.78 -45.88
CA GLY A 274 -14.85 7.20 -45.61
C GLY A 274 -13.50 7.89 -45.76
N LEU A 275 -12.44 7.31 -45.19
CA LEU A 275 -11.08 7.85 -45.30
C LEU A 275 -10.50 7.68 -46.70
N ALA A 276 -10.78 6.57 -47.38
CA ALA A 276 -10.44 6.40 -48.79
C ALA A 276 -11.15 7.46 -49.64
N THR A 277 -12.43 7.71 -49.38
CA THR A 277 -13.20 8.72 -50.10
C THR A 277 -12.71 10.13 -49.77
N ILE A 278 -12.40 10.43 -48.50
CA ILE A 278 -11.84 11.72 -48.12
C ILE A 278 -10.43 11.91 -48.71
N LYS A 279 -9.62 10.85 -48.78
CA LYS A 279 -8.33 10.86 -49.50
C LYS A 279 -8.54 11.23 -50.97
N THR A 280 -9.54 10.65 -51.62
CA THR A 280 -9.89 10.98 -53.01
C THR A 280 -10.38 12.42 -53.14
N ILE A 281 -11.20 12.91 -52.21
CA ILE A 281 -11.85 14.22 -52.29
C ILE A 281 -10.90 15.37 -51.95
N LEU A 282 -10.09 15.24 -50.90
CA LEU A 282 -9.29 16.33 -50.34
C LEU A 282 -7.78 16.13 -50.50
N GLY A 283 -7.34 14.91 -50.77
CA GLY A 283 -5.93 14.54 -50.87
C GLY A 283 -5.36 13.95 -49.59
N GLU A 284 -4.21 13.28 -49.71
CA GLU A 284 -3.57 12.53 -48.63
C GLU A 284 -3.10 13.43 -47.46
N ASP A 285 -2.67 14.66 -47.77
CA ASP A 285 -2.20 15.62 -46.77
C ASP A 285 -3.27 16.09 -45.78
N ASP A 286 -4.52 16.19 -46.24
CA ASP A 286 -5.65 16.62 -45.42
C ASP A 286 -6.15 15.48 -44.51
N VAL A 287 -5.96 14.22 -44.92
CA VAL A 287 -6.24 13.03 -44.08
C VAL A 287 -5.29 12.96 -42.88
N PHE A 288 -4.01 13.31 -43.06
CA PHE A 288 -3.05 13.34 -41.95
C PHE A 288 -3.31 14.47 -40.95
N GLU A 289 -3.63 15.69 -41.44
CA GLU A 289 -4.00 16.80 -40.55
C GLU A 289 -5.24 16.45 -39.71
N PHE A 290 -6.15 15.64 -40.27
CA PHE A 290 -7.31 15.11 -39.56
C PHE A 290 -6.97 14.07 -38.49
N LEU A 291 -6.19 13.04 -38.80
CA LEU A 291 -5.86 11.98 -37.82
C LEU A 291 -5.20 12.58 -36.56
N VAL A 292 -4.42 13.64 -36.74
CA VAL A 292 -3.81 14.40 -35.63
C VAL A 292 -4.84 15.15 -34.77
N HIS A 293 -6.01 15.54 -35.29
CA HIS A 293 -7.06 16.28 -34.57
C HIS A 293 -8.24 15.40 -34.12
N TYR A 294 -8.17 14.08 -34.31
CA TYR A 294 -9.24 13.14 -34.00
C TYR A 294 -9.36 12.88 -32.49
N GLU A 295 -10.16 13.66 -31.77
CA GLU A 295 -10.41 13.48 -30.32
C GLU A 295 -11.59 12.55 -30.06
N THR A 296 -11.30 11.27 -29.79
CA THR A 296 -12.24 10.34 -29.14
C THR A 296 -11.54 9.58 -28.02
N SER A 297 -12.29 9.00 -27.08
CA SER A 297 -11.75 8.16 -25.99
C SER A 297 -11.02 6.90 -26.48
N ASP A 298 -11.14 6.56 -27.76
CA ASP A 298 -10.53 5.42 -28.46
C ASP A 298 -9.46 5.85 -29.49
N ARG A 299 -8.99 7.12 -29.38
CA ARG A 299 -8.13 7.84 -30.35
C ARG A 299 -6.87 7.07 -30.72
N ALA A 300 -6.14 6.57 -29.74
CA ALA A 300 -4.81 6.02 -29.99
C ALA A 300 -4.89 4.70 -30.78
N LEU A 301 -5.83 3.84 -30.43
CA LEU A 301 -5.97 2.51 -31.03
C LEU A 301 -6.41 2.61 -32.50
N ARG A 302 -7.52 3.33 -32.75
CA ARG A 302 -8.05 3.49 -34.11
C ARG A 302 -7.17 4.41 -34.97
N GLY A 303 -6.60 5.46 -34.38
CA GLY A 303 -5.64 6.33 -35.05
C GLY A 303 -4.42 5.54 -35.54
N GLY A 304 -3.87 4.66 -34.70
CA GLY A 304 -2.74 3.82 -35.06
C GLY A 304 -3.04 2.84 -36.21
N MET A 305 -4.20 2.17 -36.19
CA MET A 305 -4.64 1.29 -37.29
C MET A 305 -4.72 2.05 -38.62
N LEU A 306 -5.35 3.23 -38.59
CA LEU A 306 -5.55 4.06 -39.77
C LEU A 306 -4.22 4.60 -40.32
N LEU A 307 -3.30 5.05 -39.45
CA LEU A 307 -1.98 5.50 -39.85
C LEU A 307 -1.17 4.41 -40.57
N MET A 308 -1.33 3.15 -40.18
CA MET A 308 -0.65 2.03 -40.84
C MET A 308 -1.18 1.70 -42.24
N GLY A 309 -2.39 2.17 -42.60
CA GLY A 309 -2.91 2.12 -43.97
C GLY A 309 -2.23 3.11 -44.93
N PHE A 310 -1.50 4.10 -44.42
CA PHE A 310 -0.89 5.20 -45.18
C PHE A 310 0.63 5.28 -45.00
N LYS A 311 1.34 4.13 -45.06
CA LYS A 311 2.78 4.02 -44.72
C LYS A 311 3.67 5.07 -45.41
N GLU A 312 3.45 5.38 -46.69
CA GLU A 312 4.31 6.28 -47.46
C GLU A 312 4.14 7.75 -47.04
N GLY A 313 2.89 8.23 -46.91
CA GLY A 313 2.61 9.57 -46.39
C GLY A 313 3.04 9.74 -44.93
N LEU A 314 2.89 8.68 -44.12
CA LEU A 314 3.36 8.65 -42.74
C LEU A 314 4.89 8.83 -42.69
N ASN A 315 5.64 8.14 -43.54
CA ASN A 315 7.11 8.23 -43.61
C ASN A 315 7.57 9.66 -43.96
N ILE A 316 6.96 10.27 -44.98
CA ILE A 316 7.28 11.65 -45.41
C ILE A 316 7.04 12.64 -44.26
N ARG A 317 5.87 12.57 -43.61
CA ARG A 317 5.50 13.47 -42.49
C ARG A 317 6.35 13.23 -41.26
N TRP A 318 6.62 11.96 -40.94
CA TRP A 318 7.50 11.56 -39.85
C TRP A 318 8.89 12.17 -39.99
N LYS A 319 9.46 12.17 -41.20
CA LYS A 319 10.76 12.80 -41.49
C LYS A 319 10.71 14.32 -41.55
N ALA A 320 9.57 14.89 -41.97
CA ALA A 320 9.46 16.33 -42.19
C ALA A 320 9.44 17.17 -40.91
N ASN A 321 8.91 16.65 -39.79
CA ASN A 321 8.70 17.49 -38.60
C ASN A 321 8.63 16.69 -37.29
N ILE A 322 9.53 17.02 -36.36
CA ILE A 322 9.62 16.47 -35.00
C ILE A 322 8.28 16.57 -34.23
N LYS A 323 7.53 17.67 -34.39
CA LYS A 323 6.22 17.84 -33.73
C LYS A 323 5.21 16.77 -34.14
N HIS A 324 5.25 16.33 -35.41
CA HIS A 324 4.38 15.26 -35.89
C HIS A 324 4.80 13.90 -35.34
N GLN A 325 6.11 13.64 -35.21
CA GLN A 325 6.60 12.44 -34.53
C GLN A 325 6.03 12.33 -33.11
N TYR A 326 6.04 13.44 -32.35
CA TYR A 326 5.44 13.50 -31.01
C TYR A 326 3.94 13.24 -30.99
N GLN A 327 3.20 13.76 -31.98
CA GLN A 327 1.75 13.63 -32.03
C GLN A 327 1.29 12.23 -32.45
N MET A 328 2.04 11.57 -33.34
CA MET A 328 1.63 10.30 -33.95
C MET A 328 2.14 9.08 -33.20
N LEU A 329 3.15 9.24 -32.34
CA LEU A 329 3.75 8.13 -31.63
C LEU A 329 2.83 7.48 -30.57
N PRO A 330 2.01 8.20 -29.79
CA PRO A 330 1.01 7.56 -28.92
C PRO A 330 0.07 6.62 -29.69
N ASP A 331 -0.33 7.02 -30.89
CA ASP A 331 -1.21 6.24 -31.76
C ASP A 331 -0.48 4.99 -32.29
N LEU A 332 0.77 5.12 -32.72
CA LEU A 332 1.62 3.98 -33.11
C LEU A 332 1.86 3.02 -31.94
N MET A 333 2.04 3.54 -30.72
CA MET A 333 2.21 2.73 -29.52
C MET A 333 0.93 1.98 -29.13
N ALA A 334 -0.24 2.54 -29.40
CA ALA A 334 -1.52 1.85 -29.23
C ALA A 334 -1.74 0.80 -30.33
N ALA A 335 -1.37 1.07 -31.58
CA ALA A 335 -1.38 0.06 -32.65
C ALA A 335 -0.48 -1.15 -32.32
N LEU A 336 0.65 -0.91 -31.67
CA LEU A 336 1.53 -1.98 -31.18
C LEU A 336 0.92 -2.84 -30.06
N LYS A 337 -0.07 -2.31 -29.34
CA LYS A 337 -0.85 -3.03 -28.32
C LYS A 337 -2.10 -3.71 -28.89
N HIS A 338 -2.40 -3.53 -30.18
CA HIS A 338 -3.60 -4.05 -30.81
C HIS A 338 -3.61 -5.59 -30.84
N ASP A 339 -4.80 -6.20 -30.71
CA ASP A 339 -4.97 -7.65 -30.69
C ASP A 339 -4.69 -8.30 -32.06
N GLU A 340 -5.02 -7.60 -33.16
CA GLU A 340 -4.70 -8.04 -34.52
C GLU A 340 -3.19 -8.02 -34.82
N LEU A 341 -2.66 -9.17 -35.26
CA LEU A 341 -1.24 -9.37 -35.53
C LEU A 341 -0.71 -8.45 -36.65
N ASP A 342 -1.48 -8.24 -37.71
CA ASP A 342 -1.06 -7.47 -38.89
C ASP A 342 -0.88 -5.97 -38.57
N VAL A 343 -1.79 -5.37 -37.81
CA VAL A 343 -1.66 -3.99 -37.31
C VAL A 343 -0.39 -3.83 -36.48
N ARG A 344 -0.16 -4.79 -35.58
CA ARG A 344 1.01 -4.83 -34.69
C ARG A 344 2.31 -4.96 -35.48
N GLU A 345 2.38 -5.86 -36.45
CA GLU A 345 3.56 -6.09 -37.29
C GLU A 345 3.87 -4.89 -38.18
N ARG A 346 2.85 -4.25 -38.76
CA ARG A 346 3.05 -3.03 -39.56
C ARG A 346 3.61 -1.90 -38.71
N ALA A 347 3.01 -1.61 -37.56
CA ALA A 347 3.48 -0.56 -36.65
C ALA A 347 4.91 -0.85 -36.15
N ALA A 348 5.22 -2.11 -35.85
CA ALA A 348 6.56 -2.57 -35.52
C ALA A 348 7.56 -2.31 -36.66
N ASN A 349 7.24 -2.76 -37.88
CA ASN A 349 8.09 -2.58 -39.06
C ASN A 349 8.34 -1.11 -39.39
N PHE A 350 7.34 -0.23 -39.19
CA PHE A 350 7.52 1.21 -39.36
C PHE A 350 8.48 1.79 -38.33
N LEU A 351 8.29 1.48 -37.05
CA LEU A 351 9.13 2.02 -35.97
C LEU A 351 10.56 1.47 -36.01
N ILE A 352 10.77 0.26 -36.54
CA ILE A 352 12.10 -0.33 -36.78
C ILE A 352 12.99 0.57 -37.65
N GLU A 353 12.42 1.32 -38.58
CA GLU A 353 13.16 2.25 -39.44
C GLU A 353 13.60 3.55 -38.71
N TYR A 354 13.06 3.85 -37.51
CA TYR A 354 13.28 5.11 -36.78
C TYR A 354 13.63 4.93 -35.29
N PRO A 355 14.66 4.14 -34.93
CA PRO A 355 14.97 3.84 -33.53
C PRO A 355 15.38 5.07 -32.72
N THR A 356 16.16 5.99 -33.30
CA THR A 356 16.67 7.18 -32.59
C THR A 356 15.55 8.13 -32.15
N GLU A 357 14.55 8.32 -32.99
CA GLU A 357 13.42 9.23 -32.79
C GLU A 357 12.45 8.65 -31.76
N LEU A 358 12.21 7.33 -31.81
CA LEU A 358 11.50 6.60 -30.76
C LEU A 358 12.18 6.79 -29.40
N PHE A 359 13.51 6.69 -29.33
CA PHE A 359 14.25 6.88 -28.09
C PHE A 359 14.22 8.31 -27.54
N LYS A 360 14.33 9.32 -28.41
CA LYS A 360 14.19 10.73 -27.99
C LYS A 360 12.82 10.98 -27.36
N HIS A 361 11.78 10.37 -27.90
CA HIS A 361 10.43 10.48 -27.37
C HIS A 361 10.25 9.74 -26.04
N LEU A 362 10.80 8.54 -25.87
CA LEU A 362 10.76 7.84 -24.58
C LEU A 362 11.35 8.68 -23.45
N ARG A 363 12.46 9.36 -23.73
CA ARG A 363 13.08 10.29 -22.78
C ARG A 363 12.17 11.47 -22.46
N TYR A 364 11.41 11.97 -23.44
CA TYR A 364 10.43 13.02 -23.23
C TYR A 364 9.24 12.56 -22.38
N VAL A 365 8.68 11.37 -22.68
CA VAL A 365 7.58 10.78 -21.91
C VAL A 365 8.01 10.51 -20.46
N GLU A 366 9.19 9.94 -20.23
CA GLU A 366 9.70 9.72 -18.86
C GLU A 366 9.91 11.04 -18.10
N ASN A 367 10.31 12.12 -18.81
CA ASN A 367 10.41 13.45 -18.21
C ASN A 367 9.04 14.07 -17.88
N MET A 368 7.99 13.75 -18.64
CA MET A 368 6.62 14.19 -18.35
C MET A 368 5.96 13.34 -17.25
N GLU A 369 6.20 12.03 -17.22
CA GLU A 369 5.66 11.10 -16.21
C GLU A 369 6.34 11.22 -14.84
N ARG A 370 7.41 12.03 -14.68
CA ARG A 370 7.88 12.41 -13.33
C ARG A 370 6.81 13.11 -12.50
N GLU A 371 5.73 13.59 -13.12
CA GLU A 371 4.58 14.20 -12.45
C GLU A 371 3.38 13.23 -12.27
N GLU A 372 3.33 12.07 -12.95
CA GLU A 372 2.26 11.04 -12.81
C GLU A 372 2.78 9.58 -12.92
N LYS A 373 2.48 8.78 -11.88
CA LYS A 373 2.63 7.31 -11.69
C LYS A 373 3.54 6.50 -12.65
N THR A 374 4.59 5.89 -12.07
CA THR A 374 5.65 5.01 -12.65
C THR A 374 5.24 3.76 -13.45
N GLU A 375 3.96 3.43 -13.56
CA GLU A 375 3.52 2.14 -14.14
C GLU A 375 3.50 2.13 -15.68
N ALA A 376 3.26 3.29 -16.31
CA ALA A 376 3.15 3.43 -17.76
C ALA A 376 4.49 3.32 -18.51
N SER A 377 5.58 3.80 -17.91
CA SER A 377 6.95 3.67 -18.43
C SER A 377 7.40 2.20 -18.60
N ASN A 378 7.09 1.33 -17.64
CA ASN A 378 7.50 -0.09 -17.68
C ASN A 378 6.80 -0.87 -18.81
N GLU A 379 5.50 -0.65 -19.03
CA GLU A 379 4.78 -1.27 -20.14
C GLU A 379 5.28 -0.79 -21.50
N THR A 380 5.67 0.48 -21.59
CA THR A 380 6.26 1.07 -22.80
C THR A 380 7.60 0.39 -23.14
N PHE A 381 8.48 0.15 -22.16
CA PHE A 381 9.75 -0.54 -22.39
C PHE A 381 9.58 -2.01 -22.78
N LYS A 382 8.62 -2.73 -22.18
CA LYS A 382 8.29 -4.11 -22.58
C LYS A 382 7.85 -4.19 -24.04
N LEU A 383 7.02 -3.23 -24.48
CA LEU A 383 6.51 -3.18 -25.84
C LEU A 383 7.63 -2.99 -26.86
N ILE A 384 8.57 -2.10 -26.56
CA ILE A 384 9.72 -1.79 -27.43
C ILE A 384 10.65 -2.99 -27.57
N ALA A 385 10.98 -3.67 -26.48
CA ALA A 385 11.78 -4.88 -26.57
C ALA A 385 11.11 -6.01 -27.37
N ARG A 386 9.78 -6.12 -27.30
CA ARG A 386 9.04 -7.09 -28.11
C ARG A 386 9.19 -6.83 -29.62
N ILE A 387 9.24 -5.56 -30.01
CA ILE A 387 9.31 -5.14 -31.41
C ILE A 387 10.73 -5.27 -31.96
N PHE A 388 11.69 -4.78 -31.19
CA PHE A 388 13.03 -4.56 -31.71
C PHE A 388 14.06 -5.63 -31.31
N GLY A 389 13.74 -6.44 -30.30
CA GLY A 389 14.59 -7.54 -29.86
C GLY A 389 16.01 -7.13 -29.45
N LYS A 390 16.96 -8.06 -29.62
CA LYS A 390 18.34 -7.97 -29.13
C LYS A 390 19.15 -6.83 -29.75
N GLU A 391 19.01 -6.59 -31.05
CA GLU A 391 19.79 -5.57 -31.77
C GLU A 391 19.55 -4.16 -31.23
N THR A 392 18.32 -3.88 -30.80
CA THR A 392 17.99 -2.56 -30.27
C THR A 392 18.40 -2.38 -28.83
N ALA A 393 18.44 -3.43 -28.01
CA ALA A 393 19.08 -3.34 -26.70
C ALA A 393 20.58 -3.02 -26.84
N LYS A 394 21.25 -3.58 -27.86
CA LYS A 394 22.64 -3.22 -28.21
C LYS A 394 22.76 -1.75 -28.62
N LEU A 395 21.92 -1.28 -29.55
CA LEU A 395 21.90 0.13 -29.97
C LEU A 395 21.60 1.10 -28.82
N LEU A 396 20.72 0.71 -27.87
CA LEU A 396 20.36 1.52 -26.71
C LEU A 396 21.52 1.64 -25.72
N LEU A 397 22.29 0.56 -25.54
CA LEU A 397 23.50 0.55 -24.71
C LEU A 397 24.62 1.39 -25.33
N GLU A 398 24.76 1.37 -26.66
CA GLU A 398 25.71 2.19 -27.43
C GLU A 398 25.31 3.68 -27.48
N ASN A 399 24.02 4.01 -27.27
CA ASN A 399 23.56 5.39 -27.29
C ASN A 399 24.01 6.16 -26.03
N ILE A 400 24.81 7.22 -26.24
CA ILE A 400 25.39 8.08 -25.21
C ILE A 400 24.32 8.90 -24.46
N SER A 401 23.09 8.97 -25.00
CA SER A 401 22.03 9.87 -24.50
C SER A 401 21.27 9.37 -23.28
N PHE A 402 21.33 8.06 -22.97
CA PHE A 402 20.63 7.48 -21.81
C PHE A 402 21.56 7.38 -20.60
N THR A 403 21.03 7.76 -19.44
CA THR A 403 21.71 7.53 -18.16
C THR A 403 21.81 6.03 -17.87
N PRO A 404 22.80 5.58 -17.07
CA PRO A 404 22.89 4.19 -16.64
C PRO A 404 21.59 3.64 -16.03
N LEU A 405 20.92 4.43 -15.19
CA LEU A 405 19.62 4.07 -14.61
C LEU A 405 18.56 3.77 -15.68
N GLN A 406 18.43 4.62 -16.71
CA GLN A 406 17.45 4.42 -17.79
C GLN A 406 17.73 3.16 -18.60
N LYS A 407 19.01 2.92 -18.91
CA LYS A 407 19.45 1.68 -19.56
C LYS A 407 19.10 0.46 -18.71
N GLY A 408 19.29 0.55 -17.38
CA GLY A 408 18.98 -0.51 -16.44
C GLY A 408 17.48 -0.79 -16.34
N LYS A 409 16.63 0.23 -16.22
CA LYS A 409 15.16 0.09 -16.24
C LYS A 409 14.66 -0.66 -17.48
N PHE A 410 15.15 -0.28 -18.66
CA PHE A 410 14.80 -0.93 -19.92
C PHE A 410 15.20 -2.42 -19.93
N LEU A 411 16.43 -2.73 -19.54
CA LEU A 411 16.93 -4.10 -19.53
C LEU A 411 16.18 -4.97 -18.52
N LEU A 412 15.85 -4.43 -17.34
CA LEU A 412 15.12 -5.16 -16.30
C LEU A 412 13.65 -5.38 -16.65
N ALA A 413 13.04 -4.46 -17.41
CA ALA A 413 11.72 -4.67 -18.00
C ALA A 413 11.72 -5.80 -19.05
N THR A 414 12.91 -6.24 -19.49
CA THR A 414 13.06 -7.14 -20.65
C THR A 414 13.98 -8.32 -20.32
N PRO A 415 13.63 -9.16 -19.31
CA PRO A 415 14.55 -10.11 -18.69
C PRO A 415 15.21 -11.06 -19.69
N ARG A 416 14.48 -11.53 -20.71
CA ARG A 416 15.03 -12.43 -21.74
C ARG A 416 16.18 -11.81 -22.52
N ILE A 417 16.07 -10.54 -22.91
CA ILE A 417 17.13 -9.83 -23.64
C ILE A 417 18.31 -9.59 -22.71
N LEU A 418 18.04 -9.19 -21.46
CA LEU A 418 19.08 -9.00 -20.46
C LEU A 418 19.86 -10.30 -20.21
N GLU A 419 19.20 -11.45 -20.10
CA GLU A 419 19.81 -12.77 -19.95
C GLU A 419 20.70 -13.12 -21.17
N GLU A 420 20.18 -12.94 -22.39
CA GLU A 420 20.92 -13.21 -23.63
C GLU A 420 22.13 -12.29 -23.82
N LEU A 421 22.04 -11.01 -23.44
CA LEU A 421 23.16 -10.07 -23.48
C LEU A 421 24.17 -10.34 -22.36
N TRP A 422 23.71 -10.70 -21.16
CA TRP A 422 24.60 -11.03 -20.04
C TRP A 422 25.59 -12.15 -20.38
N GLU A 423 25.11 -13.14 -21.14
CA GLU A 423 25.88 -14.31 -21.58
C GLU A 423 26.66 -14.09 -22.90
N ALA A 424 26.52 -12.92 -23.53
CA ALA A 424 27.22 -12.60 -24.78
C ALA A 424 28.75 -12.55 -24.56
N LYS A 425 29.51 -13.05 -25.56
CA LYS A 425 30.98 -12.94 -25.57
C LYS A 425 31.44 -11.51 -25.88
N GLU A 426 30.75 -10.86 -26.81
CA GLU A 426 31.05 -9.49 -27.24
C GLU A 426 30.19 -8.47 -26.49
N PRO A 427 30.69 -7.23 -26.30
CA PRO A 427 29.89 -6.17 -25.71
C PRO A 427 28.66 -5.82 -26.57
N PRO A 428 27.53 -5.44 -25.95
CA PRO A 428 27.35 -5.38 -24.51
C PRO A 428 27.17 -6.77 -23.89
N ASN A 429 28.03 -7.07 -22.92
CA ASN A 429 28.02 -8.27 -22.12
C ASN A 429 27.94 -7.88 -20.63
N HIS A 430 27.94 -8.86 -19.73
CA HIS A 430 27.96 -8.62 -18.29
C HIS A 430 28.91 -7.48 -17.80
N ASP A 431 30.09 -7.28 -18.40
CA ASP A 431 31.05 -6.26 -17.94
C ASP A 431 30.48 -4.86 -18.14
N THR A 432 29.84 -4.65 -19.30
CA THR A 432 29.18 -3.40 -19.64
C THR A 432 27.80 -3.26 -19.00
N LEU A 433 27.15 -4.38 -18.69
CA LEU A 433 25.79 -4.41 -18.14
C LEU A 433 25.77 -4.26 -16.63
N LEU A 434 26.81 -4.73 -15.93
CA LEU A 434 26.84 -4.69 -14.47
C LEU A 434 26.73 -3.25 -13.93
N PRO A 435 27.53 -2.25 -14.39
CA PRO A 435 27.36 -0.86 -13.94
C PRO A 435 25.96 -0.29 -14.23
N VAL A 436 25.37 -0.69 -15.35
CA VAL A 436 24.02 -0.27 -15.77
C VAL A 436 22.94 -0.84 -14.83
N ILE A 437 23.07 -2.10 -14.42
CA ILE A 437 22.13 -2.75 -13.49
C ILE A 437 22.32 -2.21 -12.07
N LEU A 438 23.56 -1.96 -11.64
CA LEU A 438 23.85 -1.37 -10.32
C LEU A 438 23.21 0.01 -10.17
N ALA A 439 23.34 0.87 -11.19
CA ALA A 439 22.66 2.16 -11.20
C ALA A 439 21.14 2.03 -11.06
N ALA A 440 20.54 0.95 -11.59
CA ALA A 440 19.12 0.67 -11.41
C ALA A 440 18.77 0.15 -10.01
N VAL A 441 19.71 -0.42 -9.26
CA VAL A 441 19.49 -0.73 -7.85
C VAL A 441 19.65 0.51 -6.99
N GLU A 442 20.66 1.35 -7.24
CA GLU A 442 20.95 2.51 -6.40
C GLU A 442 19.88 3.61 -6.58
N ASP A 443 19.54 3.93 -7.83
CA ASP A 443 18.68 5.09 -8.15
C ASP A 443 17.28 4.70 -8.66
N GLY A 444 16.95 3.40 -8.69
CA GLY A 444 15.67 2.89 -9.17
C GLY A 444 14.51 3.14 -8.20
N GLY A 445 13.27 3.15 -8.72
CA GLY A 445 12.08 3.01 -7.87
C GLY A 445 11.99 1.58 -7.29
N PRO A 446 11.23 1.34 -6.21
CA PRO A 446 11.25 0.07 -5.45
C PRO A 446 11.11 -1.20 -6.30
N SER A 447 10.21 -1.20 -7.28
CA SER A 447 9.99 -2.34 -8.19
C SER A 447 11.19 -2.61 -9.11
N VAL A 448 11.90 -1.56 -9.54
CA VAL A 448 13.11 -1.66 -10.36
C VAL A 448 14.26 -2.18 -9.52
N GLN A 449 14.42 -1.65 -8.30
CA GLN A 449 15.43 -2.11 -7.35
C GLN A 449 15.26 -3.60 -7.05
N GLU A 450 14.04 -4.04 -6.74
CA GLU A 450 13.74 -5.45 -6.47
C GLU A 450 14.05 -6.34 -7.69
N SER A 451 13.66 -5.91 -8.90
CA SER A 451 13.95 -6.65 -10.14
C SER A 451 15.45 -6.75 -10.42
N ALA A 452 16.19 -5.65 -10.21
CA ALA A 452 17.63 -5.58 -10.35
C ALA A 452 18.35 -6.50 -9.36
N SER A 453 18.00 -6.40 -8.07
CA SER A 453 18.54 -7.26 -7.02
C SER A 453 18.25 -8.73 -7.29
N ASN A 454 17.02 -9.09 -7.69
CA ASN A 454 16.67 -10.47 -8.04
C ASN A 454 17.47 -10.99 -9.24
N PHE A 455 17.69 -10.16 -10.26
CA PHE A 455 18.53 -10.53 -11.39
C PHE A 455 19.99 -10.79 -10.97
N LEU A 456 20.58 -9.87 -10.20
CA LEU A 456 21.95 -10.00 -9.71
C LEU A 456 22.11 -11.22 -8.79
N LYS A 457 21.12 -11.51 -7.93
CA LYS A 457 21.10 -12.72 -7.09
C LYS A 457 21.14 -13.99 -7.94
N ARG A 458 20.36 -14.06 -9.04
CA ARG A 458 20.39 -15.19 -9.99
C ARG A 458 21.73 -15.32 -10.72
N LYS A 459 22.34 -14.19 -11.11
CA LYS A 459 23.64 -14.17 -11.81
C LYS A 459 24.86 -14.17 -10.89
N SER A 460 24.66 -14.30 -9.58
CA SER A 460 25.73 -14.25 -8.59
C SER A 460 26.87 -15.25 -8.82
N ALA A 461 26.57 -16.46 -9.34
CA ALA A 461 27.59 -17.44 -9.71
C ALA A 461 28.46 -17.00 -10.90
N ASP A 462 27.89 -16.29 -11.87
CA ASP A 462 28.65 -15.75 -13.01
C ASP A 462 29.51 -14.55 -12.58
N ILE A 463 28.95 -13.67 -11.73
CA ILE A 463 29.68 -12.56 -11.11
C ILE A 463 30.89 -13.11 -10.35
N GLN A 464 30.70 -14.15 -9.55
CA GLN A 464 31.76 -14.84 -8.82
C GLN A 464 32.81 -15.43 -9.77
N ARG A 465 32.42 -16.19 -10.81
CA ARG A 465 33.37 -16.79 -11.76
C ARG A 465 34.28 -15.74 -12.41
N LYS A 466 33.77 -14.53 -12.64
CA LYS A 466 34.52 -13.44 -13.28
C LYS A 466 35.35 -12.63 -12.32
N LEU A 467 34.84 -12.42 -11.12
CA LEU A 467 35.65 -11.90 -10.02
C LEU A 467 36.90 -12.78 -9.83
N ASP A 468 36.75 -14.10 -9.92
CA ASP A 468 37.87 -15.05 -9.84
C ASP A 468 38.89 -14.89 -10.97
N ILE A 469 38.43 -14.55 -12.18
CA ILE A 469 39.29 -14.26 -13.34
C ILE A 469 40.03 -12.94 -13.13
N LEU A 470 39.31 -11.87 -12.75
CA LEU A 470 39.92 -10.55 -12.52
C LEU A 470 40.95 -10.57 -11.39
N ILE A 471 40.65 -11.27 -10.29
CA ILE A 471 41.58 -11.46 -9.17
C ILE A 471 42.83 -12.20 -9.66
N ARG A 472 42.68 -13.23 -10.50
CA ARG A 472 43.81 -14.01 -11.00
C ARG A 472 44.68 -13.19 -11.95
N ASP A 473 44.07 -12.38 -12.80
CA ASP A 473 44.78 -11.64 -13.84
C ASP A 473 45.39 -10.33 -13.31
N LEU A 474 44.97 -9.85 -12.12
CA LEU A 474 45.49 -8.67 -11.42
C LEU A 474 45.52 -7.37 -12.27
N GLN A 475 44.79 -7.33 -13.39
CA GLN A 475 44.93 -6.22 -14.35
C GLN A 475 44.09 -4.99 -13.99
N ASP A 476 43.07 -5.12 -13.13
CA ASP A 476 42.16 -4.03 -12.80
C ASP A 476 41.57 -4.18 -11.38
N GLU A 477 42.25 -3.61 -10.41
CA GLU A 477 41.86 -3.64 -8.99
C GLU A 477 40.57 -2.87 -8.73
N ASP A 478 40.33 -1.77 -9.46
CA ASP A 478 39.12 -0.97 -9.30
C ASP A 478 37.89 -1.73 -9.80
N LYS A 479 37.99 -2.39 -10.96
CA LYS A 479 36.91 -3.25 -11.46
C LYS A 479 36.67 -4.46 -10.56
N ALA A 480 37.72 -5.10 -10.04
CA ALA A 480 37.58 -6.19 -9.07
C ALA A 480 36.86 -5.72 -7.80
N SER A 481 37.22 -4.52 -7.31
CA SER A 481 36.54 -3.87 -6.19
C SER A 481 35.06 -3.63 -6.46
N GLU A 482 34.70 -3.01 -7.60
CA GLU A 482 33.30 -2.77 -7.96
C GLU A 482 32.49 -4.08 -8.01
N MET A 483 33.08 -5.14 -8.55
CA MET A 483 32.45 -6.46 -8.57
C MET A 483 32.27 -7.07 -7.17
N ILE A 484 33.26 -6.89 -6.27
CA ILE A 484 33.14 -7.33 -4.87
C ILE A 484 32.01 -6.56 -4.17
N VAL A 485 31.96 -5.24 -4.32
CA VAL A 485 30.92 -4.38 -3.76
C VAL A 485 29.54 -4.84 -4.23
N SER A 486 29.41 -5.05 -5.54
CA SER A 486 28.17 -5.52 -6.18
C SER A 486 27.72 -6.87 -5.67
N ALA A 487 28.66 -7.80 -5.55
CA ALA A 487 28.37 -9.16 -5.16
C ALA A 487 28.15 -9.31 -3.65
N ILE A 488 28.66 -8.40 -2.83
CA ILE A 488 28.31 -8.31 -1.42
C ILE A 488 26.88 -7.79 -1.27
N GLU A 489 26.56 -6.69 -1.96
CA GLU A 489 25.26 -6.02 -1.80
C GLU A 489 24.10 -6.80 -2.43
N PHE A 490 24.33 -7.42 -3.58
CA PHE A 490 23.29 -8.06 -4.40
C PHE A 490 23.53 -9.53 -4.68
N GLY A 491 24.59 -10.12 -4.13
CA GLY A 491 24.86 -11.54 -4.30
C GLY A 491 23.82 -12.41 -3.62
N SER A 492 23.76 -13.66 -4.05
CA SER A 492 23.11 -14.70 -3.26
C SER A 492 23.94 -14.98 -1.99
N ASP A 493 23.32 -15.56 -0.96
CA ASP A 493 24.00 -16.00 0.27
C ASP A 493 25.25 -16.86 -0.03
N ALA A 494 25.19 -17.68 -1.08
CA ALA A 494 26.30 -18.53 -1.52
C ALA A 494 27.46 -17.71 -2.10
N ALA A 495 27.16 -16.71 -2.93
CA ALA A 495 28.17 -15.81 -3.49
C ALA A 495 28.79 -14.94 -2.39
N LEU A 496 27.97 -14.38 -1.50
CA LEU A 496 28.42 -13.59 -0.35
C LEU A 496 29.35 -14.41 0.56
N LYS A 497 28.95 -15.64 0.90
CA LYS A 497 29.79 -16.58 1.66
C LYS A 497 31.11 -16.88 0.95
N THR A 498 31.09 -17.04 -0.38
CA THR A 498 32.32 -17.32 -1.13
C THR A 498 33.24 -16.12 -1.18
N ILE A 499 32.72 -14.92 -1.42
CA ILE A 499 33.50 -13.69 -1.49
C ILE A 499 34.10 -13.36 -0.13
N LEU A 500 33.30 -13.37 0.93
CA LEU A 500 33.83 -13.18 2.28
C LEU A 500 34.80 -14.31 2.67
N GLY A 501 34.60 -15.54 2.20
CA GLY A 501 35.56 -16.63 2.34
C GLY A 501 36.90 -16.36 1.64
N LYS A 502 36.89 -15.68 0.49
CA LYS A 502 38.12 -15.22 -0.18
C LYS A 502 38.78 -14.07 0.56
N CYS A 503 38.00 -13.11 1.06
CA CYS A 503 38.53 -12.04 1.92
C CYS A 503 39.21 -12.63 3.16
N VAL A 504 38.63 -13.68 3.76
CA VAL A 504 39.27 -14.41 4.87
C VAL A 504 40.63 -15.00 4.46
N ASN A 505 40.73 -15.62 3.28
CA ASN A 505 42.02 -16.14 2.80
C ASN A 505 43.04 -15.01 2.57
N TRP A 506 42.61 -13.87 2.04
CA TRP A 506 43.45 -12.69 1.83
C TRP A 506 43.90 -12.03 3.13
N VAL A 507 43.03 -11.98 4.14
CA VAL A 507 43.38 -11.54 5.50
C VAL A 507 44.42 -12.50 6.10
N ALA A 508 44.22 -13.82 5.95
CA ALA A 508 45.17 -14.83 6.39
C ALA A 508 46.53 -14.73 5.66
N SER A 509 46.52 -14.43 4.35
CA SER A 509 47.74 -14.30 3.54
C SER A 509 48.32 -12.89 3.49
N GLY A 510 47.68 -11.88 4.10
CA GLY A 510 48.08 -10.48 3.98
C GLY A 510 48.12 -9.94 2.54
N GLN A 511 47.31 -10.49 1.63
CA GLN A 511 47.22 -10.07 0.23
C GLN A 511 45.98 -9.20 0.00
N ASN A 512 45.96 -8.42 -1.09
CA ASN A 512 44.79 -7.69 -1.57
C ASN A 512 44.08 -6.85 -0.48
N THR A 513 44.85 -6.17 0.39
CA THR A 513 44.33 -5.47 1.58
C THR A 513 43.30 -4.40 1.22
N THR A 514 43.53 -3.68 0.13
CA THR A 514 42.59 -2.71 -0.46
C THR A 514 41.24 -3.32 -0.85
N LEU A 515 41.23 -4.50 -1.48
CA LEU A 515 40.00 -5.23 -1.81
C LEU A 515 39.30 -5.74 -0.55
N VAL A 516 40.07 -6.18 0.46
CA VAL A 516 39.53 -6.57 1.77
C VAL A 516 38.86 -5.38 2.46
N ASP A 517 39.48 -4.21 2.45
CA ASP A 517 38.94 -3.01 3.09
C ASP A 517 37.65 -2.54 2.41
N ARG A 518 37.63 -2.52 1.06
CA ARG A 518 36.42 -2.19 0.30
C ARG A 518 35.31 -3.23 0.50
N ALA A 519 35.66 -4.53 0.55
CA ALA A 519 34.72 -5.60 0.89
C ALA A 519 34.13 -5.42 2.30
N ALA A 520 34.98 -5.15 3.29
CA ALA A 520 34.58 -4.93 4.67
C ALA A 520 33.65 -3.72 4.78
N GLN A 521 34.01 -2.58 4.18
CA GLN A 521 33.19 -1.38 4.16
C GLN A 521 31.79 -1.65 3.59
N LYS A 522 31.68 -2.45 2.52
CA LYS A 522 30.37 -2.78 1.95
C LYS A 522 29.61 -3.81 2.77
N ALA A 523 30.30 -4.83 3.28
CA ALA A 523 29.71 -5.85 4.16
C ALA A 523 29.09 -5.24 5.41
N ARG A 524 29.69 -4.18 5.98
CA ARG A 524 29.13 -3.42 7.11
C ARG A 524 27.69 -2.97 6.86
N ASN A 525 27.38 -2.59 5.62
CA ASN A 525 26.08 -2.02 5.26
C ASN A 525 25.10 -3.07 4.71
N THR A 526 25.46 -4.36 4.73
CA THR A 526 24.68 -5.43 4.09
C THR A 526 24.14 -6.40 5.15
N PRO A 527 22.82 -6.43 5.41
CA PRO A 527 22.23 -7.32 6.43
C PRO A 527 22.56 -8.79 6.23
N ASP A 528 22.54 -9.27 4.98
CA ASP A 528 22.79 -10.68 4.64
C ASP A 528 24.25 -11.10 4.95
N ALA A 529 25.18 -10.14 5.08
CA ALA A 529 26.58 -10.42 5.43
C ALA A 529 26.72 -10.95 6.86
N VAL A 530 25.78 -10.64 7.76
CA VAL A 530 25.79 -11.13 9.14
C VAL A 530 25.83 -12.66 9.18
N LEU A 531 24.95 -13.33 8.42
CA LEU A 531 24.90 -14.79 8.39
C LEU A 531 26.21 -15.38 7.86
N ALA A 532 26.75 -14.81 6.79
CA ALA A 532 27.99 -15.28 6.19
C ALA A 532 29.17 -15.12 7.15
N LEU A 533 29.28 -13.97 7.82
CA LEU A 533 30.35 -13.70 8.81
C LEU A 533 30.23 -14.59 10.05
N ILE A 534 29.04 -14.80 10.59
CA ILE A 534 28.82 -15.72 11.71
C ILE A 534 29.18 -17.15 11.32
N ASN A 535 28.81 -17.59 10.11
CA ASN A 535 29.20 -18.89 9.59
C ASN A 535 30.72 -19.02 9.41
N LEU A 536 31.41 -17.97 8.96
CA LEU A 536 32.87 -17.95 8.83
C LEU A 536 33.57 -17.91 10.19
N LEU A 537 32.97 -17.28 11.19
CA LEU A 537 33.49 -17.26 12.56
C LEU A 537 33.35 -18.63 13.23
N ASN A 538 32.20 -19.29 13.07
CA ASN A 538 31.90 -20.58 13.71
C ASN A 538 32.61 -21.75 13.05
N ASN A 539 32.66 -21.76 11.72
CA ASN A 539 33.43 -22.75 10.99
C ASN A 539 34.89 -22.34 11.09
N ARG A 540 35.65 -22.89 12.05
CA ARG A 540 37.11 -22.79 12.04
C ARG A 540 37.56 -23.18 10.64
N GLN A 541 37.99 -22.17 9.87
CA GLN A 541 38.45 -22.44 8.54
C GLN A 541 39.67 -23.33 8.68
N ASP A 542 39.59 -24.51 8.06
CA ASP A 542 40.72 -25.40 7.99
C ASP A 542 41.71 -24.82 6.99
N PHE A 543 42.45 -23.78 7.42
CA PHE A 543 43.49 -23.16 6.63
C PHE A 543 44.57 -24.18 6.24
N GLN A 544 44.66 -25.32 6.93
CA GLN A 544 45.48 -26.46 6.52
C GLN A 544 44.95 -27.19 5.29
N LYS A 545 43.81 -26.82 4.71
CA LYS A 545 43.37 -27.27 3.38
C LYS A 545 43.58 -26.22 2.30
N ASN A 546 43.83 -24.97 2.66
CA ASN A 546 44.05 -23.91 1.70
C ASN A 546 45.54 -23.83 1.30
N GLU A 547 45.85 -24.29 0.09
CA GLU A 547 47.21 -24.29 -0.45
C GLU A 547 47.81 -22.89 -0.61
N GLU A 548 47.01 -21.85 -0.84
CA GLU A 548 47.52 -20.48 -0.94
C GLU A 548 47.99 -19.96 0.41
N VAL A 549 47.19 -20.17 1.46
CA VAL A 549 47.54 -19.77 2.84
C VAL A 549 48.73 -20.58 3.32
N LYS A 550 48.80 -21.89 3.05
CA LYS A 550 49.99 -22.70 3.36
C LYS A 550 51.26 -22.19 2.68
N LYS A 551 51.20 -21.90 1.39
CA LYS A 551 52.34 -21.36 0.64
C LYS A 551 52.80 -20.02 1.21
N TYR A 552 51.85 -19.16 1.58
CA TYR A 552 52.14 -17.90 2.23
C TYR A 552 52.80 -18.10 3.60
N VAL A 553 52.19 -18.92 4.47
CA VAL A 553 52.71 -19.22 5.81
C VAL A 553 54.13 -19.79 5.72
N ARG A 554 54.35 -20.76 4.83
CA ARG A 554 55.67 -21.34 4.60
C ARG A 554 56.69 -20.30 4.14
N ARG A 555 56.32 -19.47 3.15
CA ARG A 555 57.19 -18.38 2.68
C ARG A 555 57.55 -17.43 3.81
N ARG A 556 56.56 -16.98 4.58
CA ARG A 556 56.74 -16.04 5.68
C ARG A 556 57.60 -16.63 6.79
N VAL A 557 57.36 -17.89 7.18
CA VAL A 557 58.18 -18.59 8.17
C VAL A 557 59.64 -18.66 7.71
N LEU A 558 59.89 -18.91 6.42
CA LEU A 558 61.25 -18.95 5.87
C LEU A 558 61.89 -17.55 5.85
N GLU A 559 61.17 -16.53 5.39
CA GLU A 559 61.62 -15.13 5.35
C GLU A 559 61.98 -14.61 6.76
N ASP A 560 61.23 -15.01 7.78
CA ASP A 560 61.45 -14.61 9.18
C ASP A 560 62.69 -15.26 9.82
N GLN A 561 63.29 -16.32 9.23
CA GLN A 561 64.40 -17.03 9.88
C GLN A 561 65.70 -16.23 9.97
N GLN A 562 65.88 -15.18 9.16
CA GLN A 562 67.12 -14.38 9.01
C GLN A 562 68.39 -15.17 8.70
N ASN A 563 68.37 -16.51 8.79
CA ASN A 563 69.48 -17.40 8.52
C ASN A 563 69.52 -17.72 7.02
N PRO A 564 70.56 -17.27 6.29
CA PRO A 564 70.64 -17.44 4.84
C PRO A 564 70.75 -18.91 4.42
N THR A 565 71.31 -19.75 5.29
CA THR A 565 71.48 -21.19 5.06
C THR A 565 70.13 -21.92 5.12
N ILE A 566 69.28 -21.59 6.10
CA ILE A 566 67.90 -22.13 6.17
C ILE A 566 67.08 -21.70 4.96
N LEU A 567 67.15 -20.42 4.59
CA LEU A 567 66.51 -19.92 3.37
C LEU A 567 67.00 -20.68 2.14
N ARG A 568 68.30 -20.76 1.90
CA ARG A 568 68.88 -21.47 0.74
C ARG A 568 68.45 -22.93 0.67
N VAL A 569 68.43 -23.62 1.81
CA VAL A 569 68.17 -25.07 1.88
C VAL A 569 66.68 -25.39 1.72
N PHE A 570 65.79 -24.58 2.29
CA PHE A 570 64.35 -24.90 2.35
C PHE A 570 63.46 -24.09 1.39
N HIS A 571 64.01 -23.10 0.68
CA HIS A 571 63.26 -22.28 -0.28
C HIS A 571 62.87 -23.05 -1.56
N ASP A 572 63.73 -23.92 -2.07
CA ASP A 572 63.55 -24.51 -3.42
C ASP A 572 62.94 -25.91 -3.44
N ASP A 573 62.70 -26.55 -2.28
CA ASP A 573 62.22 -27.95 -2.15
C ASP A 573 63.01 -29.02 -2.95
N LYS A 574 64.09 -28.62 -3.64
CA LYS A 574 64.86 -29.43 -4.60
C LYS A 574 66.17 -29.98 -4.06
N LEU A 575 66.70 -29.41 -2.98
CA LEU A 575 67.92 -29.92 -2.35
C LEU A 575 67.62 -31.28 -1.72
N SER A 576 68.29 -32.31 -2.22
CA SER A 576 68.16 -33.67 -1.69
C SER A 576 68.96 -33.82 -0.40
N ASP A 577 68.48 -34.66 0.52
CA ASP A 577 69.14 -34.93 1.81
C ASP A 577 70.62 -35.37 1.66
N SER A 578 71.01 -35.87 0.48
CA SER A 578 72.38 -36.28 0.14
C SER A 578 73.33 -35.14 -0.23
N GLU A 579 72.84 -33.92 -0.47
CA GLU A 579 73.65 -32.78 -0.94
C GLU A 579 74.10 -31.85 0.19
N LEU A 580 73.71 -32.15 1.44
CA LEU A 580 74.11 -31.37 2.61
C LEU A 580 75.54 -31.70 3.04
N ASP A 581 76.47 -30.77 2.81
CA ASP A 581 77.80 -30.85 3.39
C ASP A 581 77.77 -30.68 4.92
N ASN A 582 78.85 -31.12 5.59
CA ASN A 582 78.94 -31.08 7.05
C ASN A 582 78.87 -29.65 7.61
N HIS A 583 79.33 -28.65 6.84
CA HIS A 583 79.31 -27.25 7.25
C HIS A 583 77.88 -26.72 7.30
N THR A 584 77.10 -26.97 6.25
CA THR A 584 75.67 -26.63 6.16
C THR A 584 74.88 -27.35 7.26
N ALA A 585 75.18 -28.63 7.53
CA ALA A 585 74.56 -29.35 8.63
C ALA A 585 74.88 -28.72 10.00
N GLU A 586 76.10 -28.25 10.23
CA GLU A 586 76.46 -27.60 11.49
C GLU A 586 75.74 -26.24 11.67
N GLU A 587 75.62 -25.45 10.61
CA GLU A 587 74.86 -24.19 10.64
C GLU A 587 73.36 -24.41 10.90
N ILE A 588 72.76 -25.43 10.26
CA ILE A 588 71.36 -25.81 10.50
C ILE A 588 71.18 -26.30 11.93
N TYR A 589 72.11 -27.10 12.47
CA TYR A 589 72.05 -27.56 13.85
C TYR A 589 72.12 -26.39 14.84
N LYS A 590 73.03 -25.43 14.63
CA LYS A 590 73.11 -24.21 15.46
C LYS A 590 71.81 -23.43 15.43
N TRP A 591 71.18 -23.31 14.27
CA TRP A 591 69.85 -22.70 14.14
C TRP A 591 68.77 -23.50 14.87
N CYS A 592 68.73 -24.83 14.74
CA CYS A 592 67.76 -25.67 15.44
C CYS A 592 67.89 -25.50 16.97
N TYR A 593 69.13 -25.46 17.46
CA TYR A 593 69.40 -25.30 18.88
C TYR A 593 69.00 -23.92 19.39
N SER A 594 69.16 -22.85 18.59
CA SER A 594 68.70 -21.51 18.98
C SER A 594 67.17 -21.40 19.06
N GLN A 595 66.41 -22.28 18.39
CA GLN A 595 64.94 -22.32 18.53
C GLN A 595 64.47 -22.89 19.86
N LYS A 596 65.32 -23.63 20.58
CA LYS A 596 65.00 -24.25 21.88
C LYS A 596 64.48 -23.25 22.91
N GLU A 597 64.98 -22.02 22.87
CA GLU A 597 64.63 -20.97 23.84
C GLU A 597 63.27 -20.30 23.55
N GLN A 598 62.68 -20.51 22.36
CA GLN A 598 61.49 -19.78 21.94
C GLN A 598 60.19 -20.36 22.50
N SER A 599 60.09 -21.69 22.64
CA SER A 599 58.92 -22.34 23.21
C SER A 599 59.27 -23.70 23.79
N LYS A 600 58.48 -24.13 24.78
CA LYS A 600 58.59 -25.47 25.37
C LYS A 600 58.45 -26.57 24.32
N ALA A 601 57.56 -26.41 23.33
CA ALA A 601 57.37 -27.40 22.28
C ALA A 601 58.63 -27.57 21.39
N TYR A 602 59.34 -26.47 21.10
CA TYR A 602 60.62 -26.55 20.39
C TYR A 602 61.69 -27.23 21.26
N ALA A 603 61.74 -26.92 22.56
CA ALA A 603 62.68 -27.54 23.47
C ALA A 603 62.48 -29.05 23.59
N ASP A 604 61.24 -29.49 23.76
CA ASP A 604 60.87 -30.90 23.85
C ASP A 604 61.23 -31.64 22.54
N LEU A 605 60.96 -31.02 21.38
CA LEU A 605 61.30 -31.59 20.08
C LEU A 605 62.82 -31.74 19.88
N VAL A 606 63.59 -30.68 20.15
CA VAL A 606 65.06 -30.70 20.02
C VAL A 606 65.66 -31.74 20.96
N SER A 607 65.24 -31.76 22.23
CA SER A 607 65.75 -32.72 23.21
C SER A 607 65.36 -34.17 22.89
N SER A 608 64.18 -34.41 22.30
CA SER A 608 63.78 -35.76 21.87
C SER A 608 64.60 -36.33 20.72
N GLN A 609 65.23 -35.47 19.89
CA GLN A 609 66.02 -35.87 18.73
C GLN A 609 67.53 -35.80 19.00
N GLU A 610 67.96 -35.19 20.11
CA GLU A 610 69.36 -34.85 20.39
C GLU A 610 70.31 -36.06 20.32
N GLU A 611 69.88 -37.22 20.82
CA GLU A 611 70.66 -38.47 20.75
C GLU A 611 70.82 -38.99 19.31
N ALA A 612 69.80 -38.80 18.46
CA ALA A 612 69.81 -39.26 17.07
C ALA A 612 70.63 -38.35 16.14
N LEU A 613 70.91 -37.11 16.56
CA LEU A 613 71.66 -36.14 15.77
C LEU A 613 73.16 -36.48 15.68
N ARG A 614 73.71 -37.18 16.67
CA ARG A 614 75.14 -37.51 16.73
C ARG A 614 75.39 -38.96 16.32
N LYS A 615 76.32 -39.17 15.39
CA LYS A 615 76.86 -40.48 15.06
C LYS A 615 77.75 -40.98 16.21
N LYS A 616 78.10 -42.26 16.18
CA LYS A 616 79.01 -42.88 17.17
C LYS A 616 80.39 -42.22 17.25
N ASP A 617 80.83 -41.56 16.19
CA ASP A 617 82.09 -40.80 16.12
C ASP A 617 81.98 -39.36 16.66
N GLY A 618 80.80 -38.96 17.15
CA GLY A 618 80.51 -37.62 17.64
C GLY A 618 80.18 -36.60 16.55
N SER A 619 80.29 -36.95 15.26
CA SER A 619 79.91 -36.07 14.15
C SER A 619 78.39 -35.97 14.01
N LEU A 620 77.90 -34.82 13.52
CA LEU A 620 76.49 -34.64 13.22
C LEU A 620 76.09 -35.50 12.01
N SER A 621 74.91 -36.10 12.07
CA SER A 621 74.27 -36.75 10.92
C SER A 621 73.52 -35.70 10.10
N PRO A 622 73.96 -35.35 8.86
CA PRO A 622 73.29 -34.32 8.05
C PRO A 622 71.81 -34.63 7.83
N HIS A 623 71.48 -35.90 7.60
CA HIS A 623 70.09 -36.35 7.44
C HIS A 623 69.25 -36.16 8.71
N ALA A 624 69.81 -36.47 9.90
CA ALA A 624 69.08 -36.28 11.16
C ALA A 624 68.89 -34.79 11.48
N VAL A 625 69.92 -33.96 11.24
CA VAL A 625 69.83 -32.51 11.41
C VAL A 625 68.81 -31.89 10.45
N PHE A 626 68.81 -32.31 9.19
CA PHE A 626 67.81 -31.87 8.22
C PHE A 626 66.39 -32.30 8.62
N GLY A 627 66.23 -33.54 9.11
CA GLY A 627 64.97 -34.03 9.66
C GLY A 627 64.47 -33.20 10.85
N LEU A 628 65.35 -32.87 11.79
CA LEU A 628 65.02 -31.98 12.91
C LEU A 628 64.63 -30.58 12.42
N ALA A 629 65.40 -30.01 11.50
CA ALA A 629 65.11 -28.67 10.96
C ALA A 629 63.75 -28.64 10.26
N ARG A 630 63.42 -29.68 9.49
CA ARG A 630 62.11 -29.83 8.85
C ARG A 630 60.98 -29.95 9.88
N ALA A 631 61.20 -30.68 10.97
CA ALA A 631 60.23 -30.80 12.05
C ALA A 631 60.00 -29.47 12.77
N ILE A 632 61.07 -28.70 13.04
CA ILE A 632 60.98 -27.35 13.63
C ILE A 632 60.27 -26.38 12.69
N LEU A 633 60.61 -26.37 11.40
CA LEU A 633 59.92 -25.55 10.40
C LEU A 633 58.42 -25.87 10.33
N LYS A 634 58.05 -27.16 10.36
CA LYS A 634 56.65 -27.58 10.40
C LYS A 634 55.93 -27.09 11.66
N LEU A 635 56.59 -27.11 12.81
CA LEU A 635 56.01 -26.58 14.06
C LEU A 635 55.85 -25.04 13.99
N ARG A 636 56.82 -24.32 13.41
CA ARG A 636 56.71 -22.88 13.14
C ARG A 636 55.60 -22.55 12.16
N GLU A 637 55.43 -23.34 11.10
CA GLU A 637 54.30 -23.22 10.17
C GLU A 637 52.95 -23.41 10.88
N GLN A 638 52.86 -24.32 11.85
CA GLN A 638 51.64 -24.50 12.65
C GLN A 638 51.36 -23.31 13.57
N ASP A 639 52.39 -22.77 14.22
CA ASP A 639 52.25 -21.58 15.09
C ASP A 639 51.86 -20.35 14.28
N GLU A 640 52.50 -20.13 13.13
CA GLU A 640 52.15 -19.05 12.20
C GLU A 640 50.74 -19.24 11.63
N MET A 641 50.33 -20.47 11.32
CA MET A 641 48.95 -20.76 10.88
C MET A 641 47.92 -20.40 11.95
N LYS A 642 48.19 -20.71 13.23
CA LYS A 642 47.34 -20.28 14.36
C LYS A 642 47.30 -18.77 14.49
N ALA A 643 48.44 -18.09 14.29
CA ALA A 643 48.49 -16.63 14.29
C ALA A 643 47.62 -16.03 13.16
N ARG A 644 47.61 -16.64 11.96
CA ARG A 644 46.73 -16.23 10.85
C ARG A 644 45.26 -16.48 11.13
N GLU A 645 44.93 -17.63 11.72
CA GLU A 645 43.56 -17.90 12.16
C GLU A 645 43.09 -16.83 13.16
N LEU A 646 43.95 -16.44 14.10
CA LEU A 646 43.65 -15.39 15.06
C LEU A 646 43.42 -14.02 14.37
N VAL A 647 44.26 -13.65 13.41
CA VAL A 647 44.11 -12.39 12.63
C VAL A 647 42.76 -12.37 11.90
N VAL A 648 42.37 -13.48 11.27
CA VAL A 648 41.07 -13.61 10.62
C VAL A 648 39.93 -13.46 11.61
N GLN A 649 39.99 -14.15 12.75
CA GLN A 649 38.92 -14.08 13.75
C GLN A 649 38.79 -12.67 14.33
N LYS A 650 39.91 -11.96 14.56
CA LYS A 650 39.90 -10.54 14.93
C LYS A 650 39.22 -9.69 13.87
N TRP A 651 39.56 -9.86 12.59
CA TRP A 651 38.93 -9.13 11.49
C TRP A 651 37.41 -9.37 11.41
N ILE A 652 36.96 -10.63 11.48
CA ILE A 652 35.52 -10.97 11.44
C ILE A 652 34.77 -10.37 12.64
N THR A 653 35.31 -10.54 13.86
CA THR A 653 34.66 -10.03 15.07
C THR A 653 34.65 -8.51 15.14
N GLN A 654 35.71 -7.84 14.66
CA GLN A 654 35.73 -6.40 14.51
C GLN A 654 34.64 -5.92 13.54
N LEU A 655 34.52 -6.57 12.37
CA LEU A 655 33.51 -6.23 11.38
C LEU A 655 32.08 -6.39 11.91
N LEU A 656 31.80 -7.50 12.62
CA LEU A 656 30.52 -7.72 13.27
C LEU A 656 30.26 -6.71 14.40
N SER A 657 31.29 -6.30 15.14
CA SER A 657 31.18 -5.26 16.17
C SER A 657 30.79 -3.91 15.57
N GLU A 658 31.42 -3.51 14.46
CA GLU A 658 31.08 -2.30 13.72
C GLU A 658 29.64 -2.35 13.18
N MET A 659 29.19 -3.51 12.68
CA MET A 659 27.81 -3.72 12.23
C MET A 659 26.77 -3.61 13.36
N SER A 660 27.15 -3.95 14.60
CA SER A 660 26.25 -3.87 15.75
C SER A 660 26.11 -2.45 16.31
N ASP A 661 27.09 -1.59 16.05
CA ASP A 661 27.18 -0.27 16.64
C ASP A 661 26.32 0.74 15.89
N ARG A 662 25.35 1.32 16.60
CA ARG A 662 24.38 2.28 16.06
C ARG A 662 25.05 3.53 15.48
N TRP A 663 26.20 3.95 16.02
CA TRP A 663 26.89 5.17 15.57
C TRP A 663 27.34 5.10 14.10
N PHE A 664 27.56 3.90 13.55
CA PHE A 664 27.93 3.76 12.14
C PHE A 664 26.78 4.00 11.16
N PHE A 665 25.55 4.17 11.66
CA PHE A 665 24.33 4.21 10.84
C PHE A 665 23.40 5.37 11.16
N GLU A 666 23.90 6.47 11.73
CA GLU A 666 23.08 7.64 12.08
C GLU A 666 22.21 8.13 10.90
N ASP A 667 22.75 8.10 9.68
CA ASP A 667 22.06 8.51 8.45
C ASP A 667 21.25 7.38 7.77
N LYS A 668 21.36 6.12 8.23
CA LYS A 668 20.81 4.92 7.59
C LYS A 668 20.14 3.96 8.58
N MET A 669 19.26 4.50 9.42
CA MET A 669 18.61 3.74 10.50
C MET A 669 17.83 2.51 10.02
N ASP A 670 17.25 2.52 8.82
CA ASP A 670 16.55 1.33 8.28
C ASP A 670 17.51 0.18 7.98
N THR A 671 18.68 0.47 7.40
CA THR A 671 19.74 -0.51 7.18
C THR A 671 20.22 -1.09 8.50
N TYR A 672 20.44 -0.24 9.52
CA TYR A 672 20.82 -0.68 10.86
C TYR A 672 19.77 -1.60 11.48
N ASN A 673 18.49 -1.25 11.41
CA ASN A 673 17.41 -2.06 11.96
C ASN A 673 17.38 -3.46 11.32
N ASN A 674 17.61 -3.55 10.01
CA ASN A 674 17.71 -4.83 9.30
C ASN A 674 18.94 -5.65 9.74
N ILE A 675 20.10 -5.01 9.86
CA ILE A 675 21.33 -5.66 10.37
C ILE A 675 21.13 -6.15 11.79
N ARG A 676 20.58 -5.30 12.67
CA ARG A 676 20.30 -5.63 14.07
C ARG A 676 19.35 -6.82 14.17
N MET A 677 18.28 -6.85 13.39
CA MET A 677 17.34 -7.98 13.37
C MET A 677 18.03 -9.29 12.97
N GLN A 678 18.94 -9.24 11.98
CA GLN A 678 19.75 -10.40 11.59
C GLN A 678 20.73 -10.82 12.69
N LEU A 679 21.38 -9.87 13.36
CA LEU A 679 22.28 -10.14 14.49
C LEU A 679 21.53 -10.77 15.67
N GLU A 680 20.36 -10.23 16.04
CA GLU A 680 19.51 -10.79 17.09
C GLU A 680 19.13 -12.24 16.78
N ARG A 681 18.76 -12.51 15.53
CA ARG A 681 18.32 -13.83 15.08
C ARG A 681 19.47 -14.85 14.98
N LEU A 682 20.62 -14.44 14.49
CA LEU A 682 21.67 -15.37 14.01
C LEU A 682 22.92 -15.38 14.87
N ALA A 683 23.23 -14.27 15.56
CA ALA A 683 24.52 -14.09 16.24
C ALA A 683 24.46 -14.43 17.74
N ILE A 684 23.33 -14.21 18.42
CA ILE A 684 23.27 -14.35 19.89
C ILE A 684 23.72 -15.75 20.36
N GLU A 685 23.13 -16.82 19.81
CA GLU A 685 23.44 -18.17 20.28
C GLU A 685 24.91 -18.57 19.99
N PRO A 686 25.45 -18.43 18.76
CA PRO A 686 26.83 -18.81 18.52
C PRO A 686 27.85 -17.97 19.30
N LEU A 687 27.65 -16.65 19.39
CA LEU A 687 28.57 -15.77 20.10
C LEU A 687 28.53 -16.04 21.61
N SER A 688 27.36 -16.33 22.18
CA SER A 688 27.23 -16.68 23.61
C SER A 688 27.99 -17.95 24.00
N LYS A 689 28.01 -18.96 23.12
CA LYS A 689 28.75 -20.21 23.34
C LYS A 689 30.27 -20.00 23.20
N ARG A 690 30.68 -19.12 22.29
CA ARG A 690 32.09 -18.85 22.01
C ARG A 690 32.76 -17.96 23.05
N LEU A 691 32.06 -16.93 23.53
CA LEU A 691 32.60 -15.93 24.45
C LEU A 691 33.35 -16.51 25.68
N PRO A 692 32.84 -17.53 26.41
CA PRO A 692 33.56 -18.08 27.56
C PRO A 692 34.80 -18.91 27.18
N GLN A 693 34.91 -19.35 25.92
CA GLN A 693 36.03 -20.15 25.41
C GLN A 693 37.14 -19.30 24.77
N GLU A 694 36.87 -18.01 24.54
CA GLU A 694 37.76 -17.15 23.77
C GLU A 694 38.90 -16.61 24.65
N GLU A 695 40.12 -17.10 24.44
CA GLU A 695 41.31 -16.70 25.21
C GLU A 695 41.83 -15.33 24.77
N ASN A 696 41.61 -14.93 23.51
CA ASN A 696 42.13 -13.67 23.01
C ASN A 696 41.28 -12.48 23.49
N LEU A 697 41.94 -11.51 24.13
CA LEU A 697 41.26 -10.34 24.73
C LEU A 697 40.55 -9.47 23.69
N ASP A 698 41.17 -9.21 22.52
CA ASP A 698 40.58 -8.34 21.49
C ASP A 698 39.32 -8.99 20.90
N ILE A 699 39.38 -10.30 20.62
CA ILE A 699 38.22 -11.05 20.11
C ILE A 699 37.11 -11.05 21.17
N ARG A 700 37.45 -11.33 22.44
CA ARG A 700 36.51 -11.31 23.55
C ARG A 700 35.84 -9.95 23.72
N GLU A 701 36.60 -8.86 23.63
CA GLU A 701 36.06 -7.49 23.70
C GLU A 701 35.07 -7.21 22.56
N ASN A 702 35.43 -7.57 21.32
CA ASN A 702 34.52 -7.42 20.17
C ASN A 702 33.25 -8.24 20.34
N LEU A 703 33.34 -9.50 20.81
CA LEU A 703 32.18 -10.34 21.11
C LEU A 703 31.26 -9.71 22.16
N VAL A 704 31.85 -9.12 23.21
CA VAL A 704 31.10 -8.40 24.26
C VAL A 704 30.39 -7.18 23.67
N LYS A 705 31.08 -6.38 22.85
CA LYS A 705 30.49 -5.21 22.17
C LYS A 705 29.31 -5.60 21.30
N ILE A 706 29.45 -6.66 20.50
CA ILE A 706 28.37 -7.17 19.64
C ILE A 706 27.14 -7.52 20.48
N LEU A 707 27.29 -8.37 21.50
CA LEU A 707 26.17 -8.78 22.35
C LEU A 707 25.56 -7.61 23.13
N GLY A 708 26.39 -6.66 23.60
CA GLY A 708 25.93 -5.47 24.31
C GLY A 708 25.10 -4.53 23.42
N ASN A 709 25.55 -4.33 22.18
CA ASN A 709 24.88 -3.46 21.21
C ASN A 709 23.59 -4.06 20.64
N ILE A 710 23.54 -5.38 20.42
CA ILE A 710 22.31 -6.11 20.06
C ILE A 710 21.24 -5.88 21.14
N GLY A 711 21.65 -6.03 22.41
CA GLY A 711 20.76 -5.93 23.55
C GLY A 711 19.74 -7.08 23.61
N GLY A 712 18.72 -6.91 24.43
CA GLY A 712 17.71 -7.96 24.65
C GLY A 712 18.15 -9.02 25.67
N ARG A 713 17.16 -9.69 26.27
CA ARG A 713 17.36 -10.56 27.44
C ARG A 713 18.41 -11.65 27.21
N VAL A 714 18.39 -12.31 26.05
CA VAL A 714 19.29 -13.45 25.77
C VAL A 714 20.75 -12.99 25.62
N ALA A 715 21.00 -11.85 24.98
CA ALA A 715 22.35 -11.32 24.83
C ALA A 715 22.90 -10.81 26.18
N VAL A 716 22.05 -10.15 26.99
CA VAL A 716 22.40 -9.74 28.36
C VAL A 716 22.70 -10.95 29.24
N ASP A 717 21.87 -11.99 29.20
CA ASP A 717 22.10 -13.23 29.97
C ASP A 717 23.43 -13.90 29.57
N ALA A 718 23.77 -13.91 28.28
CA ALA A 718 25.05 -14.41 27.79
C ALA A 718 26.26 -13.61 28.31
N LEU A 719 26.16 -12.28 28.33
CA LEU A 719 27.18 -11.39 28.90
C LEU A 719 27.31 -11.58 30.41
N VAL A 720 26.19 -11.67 31.13
CA VAL A 720 26.19 -11.91 32.58
C VAL A 720 26.87 -13.24 32.89
N ARG A 721 26.55 -14.32 32.17
CA ARG A 721 27.21 -15.63 32.31
C ARG A 721 28.73 -15.59 32.14
N THR A 722 29.24 -14.67 31.32
CA THR A 722 30.69 -14.57 31.04
C THR A 722 31.43 -13.64 31.97
N VAL A 723 30.78 -12.57 32.45
CA VAL A 723 31.37 -11.61 33.40
C VAL A 723 31.28 -12.10 34.85
N THR A 724 30.15 -12.74 35.19
CA THR A 724 29.94 -13.30 36.52
C THR A 724 30.30 -14.78 36.47
N GLY A 725 31.54 -15.13 36.85
CA GLY A 725 31.85 -16.53 37.17
C GLY A 725 30.80 -17.10 38.14
N GLU A 726 30.60 -18.43 38.14
CA GLU A 726 29.44 -19.14 38.75
C GLU A 726 28.96 -18.61 40.11
N GLU A 727 29.84 -18.08 40.97
CA GLU A 727 29.48 -17.50 42.27
C GLU A 727 28.83 -16.10 42.21
N ARG A 728 29.26 -15.21 41.32
CA ARG A 728 28.62 -13.89 41.16
C ARG A 728 27.33 -13.99 40.34
N GLU A 729 27.16 -15.07 39.59
CA GLU A 729 25.98 -15.35 38.79
C GLU A 729 24.72 -15.50 39.65
N ARG A 730 24.86 -16.07 40.86
CA ARG A 730 23.75 -16.13 41.83
C ARG A 730 23.32 -14.74 42.33
N ALA A 731 24.29 -13.85 42.57
CA ALA A 731 24.02 -12.51 43.08
C ALA A 731 23.42 -11.58 42.00
N ALA A 732 23.97 -11.61 40.77
CA ALA A 732 23.45 -10.80 39.66
C ALA A 732 22.08 -11.29 39.17
N ARG A 733 21.83 -12.61 39.19
CA ARG A 733 20.47 -13.15 38.95
C ARG A 733 19.50 -12.70 40.03
N GLN A 734 19.90 -12.68 41.31
CA GLN A 734 19.08 -12.14 42.39
C GLN A 734 18.74 -10.65 42.17
N GLU A 735 19.70 -9.84 41.72
CA GLU A 735 19.49 -8.42 41.48
C GLU A 735 18.55 -8.16 40.28
N LEU A 736 18.78 -8.82 39.14
CA LEU A 736 17.90 -8.73 37.96
C LEU A 736 16.49 -9.25 38.23
N LEU A 737 16.35 -10.32 39.02
CA LEU A 737 15.03 -10.81 39.45
C LEU A 737 14.33 -9.81 40.37
N SER A 738 15.07 -9.14 41.25
CA SER A 738 14.50 -8.10 42.09
C SER A 738 14.01 -6.90 41.27
N GLU A 739 14.79 -6.48 40.26
CA GLU A 739 14.50 -5.33 39.42
C GLU A 739 13.31 -5.58 38.48
N TYR A 740 13.33 -6.68 37.73
CA TYR A 740 12.39 -6.92 36.64
C TYR A 740 11.14 -7.70 37.04
N TYR A 741 11.13 -8.39 38.18
CA TYR A 741 10.01 -9.24 38.58
C TYR A 741 9.41 -8.83 39.92
N LEU A 742 10.23 -8.56 40.95
CA LEU A 742 9.70 -8.16 42.25
C LEU A 742 9.13 -6.73 42.22
N LYS A 743 9.80 -5.77 41.57
CA LYS A 743 9.26 -4.39 41.47
C LYS A 743 7.93 -4.33 40.70
N PRO A 744 7.77 -4.95 39.50
CA PRO A 744 6.49 -4.88 38.80
C PRO A 744 5.38 -5.68 39.48
N SER A 745 5.69 -6.82 40.11
CA SER A 745 4.72 -7.60 40.89
C SER A 745 4.19 -6.78 42.08
N LYS A 746 5.10 -6.11 42.80
CA LYS A 746 4.73 -5.19 43.88
C LYS A 746 3.88 -4.02 43.39
N ALA A 747 4.24 -3.41 42.25
CA ALA A 747 3.47 -2.34 41.64
C ALA A 747 2.05 -2.79 41.23
N ARG A 748 1.91 -3.97 40.63
CA ARG A 748 0.59 -4.54 40.29
C ARG A 748 -0.23 -4.90 41.53
N SER A 749 0.41 -5.37 42.59
CA SER A 749 -0.25 -5.63 43.88
C SER A 749 -0.75 -4.33 44.52
N GLU A 750 0.03 -3.24 44.41
CA GLU A 750 -0.39 -1.91 44.86
C GLU A 750 -1.56 -1.38 44.00
N GLU A 751 -1.51 -1.54 42.68
CA GLU A 751 -2.59 -1.15 41.76
C GLU A 751 -3.89 -1.94 42.03
N ALA A 752 -3.81 -3.26 42.22
CA ALA A 752 -4.96 -4.08 42.60
C ALA A 752 -5.54 -3.67 43.96
N SER A 753 -4.69 -3.32 44.93
CA SER A 753 -5.13 -2.77 46.21
C SER A 753 -5.82 -1.41 46.06
N ILE A 754 -5.36 -0.56 45.15
CA ILE A 754 -5.99 0.75 44.86
C ILE A 754 -7.37 0.53 44.24
N LEU A 755 -7.49 -0.31 43.21
CA LEU A 755 -8.78 -0.62 42.57
C LEU A 755 -9.79 -1.20 43.55
N LEU A 756 -9.33 -2.08 44.46
CA LEU A 756 -10.16 -2.64 45.51
C LEU A 756 -10.60 -1.57 46.51
N ASN A 757 -9.70 -0.70 46.95
CA ASN A 757 -10.03 0.41 47.84
C ASN A 757 -11.02 1.39 47.19
N ASP A 758 -10.87 1.68 45.90
CA ASP A 758 -11.80 2.52 45.15
C ASP A 758 -13.19 1.89 45.04
N ALA A 759 -13.25 0.57 44.79
CA ALA A 759 -14.52 -0.16 44.77
C ALA A 759 -15.22 -0.11 46.14
N VAL A 760 -14.46 -0.29 47.22
CA VAL A 760 -14.97 -0.20 48.60
C VAL A 760 -15.43 1.23 48.93
N ASP A 761 -14.68 2.24 48.53
CA ASP A 761 -15.06 3.64 48.77
C ASP A 761 -16.25 4.08 47.93
N ASN A 762 -16.40 3.56 46.71
CA ASN A 762 -17.60 3.73 45.91
C ASN A 762 -18.81 3.02 46.55
N ALA A 763 -18.63 1.82 47.12
CA ALA A 763 -19.68 1.16 47.90
C ALA A 763 -20.07 1.98 49.13
N LYS A 764 -19.10 2.54 49.88
CA LYS A 764 -19.36 3.45 51.01
C LYS A 764 -20.09 4.72 50.57
N LYS A 765 -19.74 5.31 49.41
CA LYS A 765 -20.43 6.50 48.87
C LYS A 765 -21.87 6.18 48.48
N THR A 766 -22.10 5.08 47.76
CA THR A 766 -23.44 4.60 47.41
C THR A 766 -24.27 4.35 48.66
N MET A 767 -23.64 3.79 49.70
CA MET A 767 -24.29 3.60 51.00
C MET A 767 -24.63 4.91 51.70
N ARG A 768 -23.74 5.91 51.70
CA ARG A 768 -24.05 7.24 52.23
C ARG A 768 -25.20 7.89 51.47
N LEU A 769 -25.25 7.72 50.15
CA LEU A 769 -26.36 8.17 49.32
C LEU A 769 -27.67 7.45 49.67
N LEU A 770 -27.67 6.13 49.82
CA LEU A 770 -28.85 5.37 50.25
C LEU A 770 -29.30 5.77 51.65
N GLN A 771 -28.36 6.03 52.57
CA GLN A 771 -28.67 6.54 53.89
C GLN A 771 -29.28 7.95 53.82
N GLN A 772 -28.73 8.85 53.01
CA GLN A 772 -29.28 10.19 52.78
C GLN A 772 -30.66 10.12 52.13
N LEU A 773 -30.87 9.20 51.18
CA LEU A 773 -32.15 8.99 50.51
C LEU A 773 -33.19 8.48 51.51
N ASN A 774 -32.85 7.48 52.33
CA ASN A 774 -33.74 6.98 53.39
C ASN A 774 -34.07 8.08 54.41
N VAL A 775 -33.10 8.91 54.80
CA VAL A 775 -33.33 10.06 55.69
C VAL A 775 -34.23 11.10 55.01
N ALA A 776 -34.04 11.38 53.73
CA ALA A 776 -34.86 12.31 52.96
C ALA A 776 -36.29 11.79 52.79
N THR A 777 -36.47 10.51 52.47
CA THR A 777 -37.78 9.85 52.38
C THR A 777 -38.48 9.85 53.74
N PHE A 778 -37.75 9.62 54.82
CA PHE A 778 -38.28 9.74 56.18
C PHE A 778 -38.72 11.18 56.48
N ALA A 779 -37.88 12.18 56.21
CA ALA A 779 -38.20 13.58 56.41
C ALA A 779 -39.43 14.02 55.59
N MET A 780 -39.53 13.55 54.34
CA MET A 780 -40.67 13.81 53.48
C MET A 780 -41.95 13.14 54.00
N GLY A 781 -41.85 11.91 54.52
CA GLY A 781 -42.93 11.24 55.23
C GLY A 781 -43.42 12.05 56.44
N VAL A 782 -42.49 12.55 57.26
CA VAL A 782 -42.81 13.41 58.41
C VAL A 782 -43.48 14.72 57.98
N ILE A 783 -43.01 15.37 56.91
CA ILE A 783 -43.64 16.58 56.37
C ILE A 783 -45.06 16.31 55.88
N LEU A 784 -45.28 15.19 55.18
CA LEU A 784 -46.62 14.78 54.72
C LEU A 784 -47.57 14.52 55.89
N ILE A 785 -47.07 13.89 56.96
CA ILE A 785 -47.84 13.70 58.20
C ILE A 785 -48.20 15.07 58.80
N ILE A 786 -47.23 15.96 58.98
CA ILE A 786 -47.47 17.30 59.57
C ILE A 786 -48.47 18.09 58.71
N GLY A 787 -48.32 18.06 57.39
CA GLY A 787 -49.23 18.69 56.44
C GLY A 787 -50.64 18.11 56.51
N GLY A 788 -50.76 16.77 56.58
CA GLY A 788 -52.04 16.09 56.77
C GLY A 788 -52.72 16.45 58.09
N VAL A 789 -51.95 16.54 59.18
CA VAL A 789 -52.45 16.99 60.49
C VAL A 789 -52.89 18.45 60.42
N ALA A 790 -52.10 19.33 59.81
CA ALA A 790 -52.44 20.75 59.67
C ALA A 790 -53.73 20.96 58.87
N ILE A 791 -53.89 20.26 57.73
CA ILE A 791 -55.12 20.30 56.92
C ILE A 791 -56.31 19.75 57.71
N SER A 792 -56.11 18.68 58.47
CA SER A 792 -57.14 18.12 59.36
C SER A 792 -57.60 19.12 60.42
N VAL A 793 -56.66 19.86 61.04
CA VAL A 793 -56.98 20.89 62.04
C VAL A 793 -57.78 22.06 61.46
N VAL A 794 -57.51 22.44 60.20
CA VAL A 794 -58.18 23.58 59.53
C VAL A 794 -59.57 23.21 58.99
N SER A 795 -59.84 21.94 58.69
CA SER A 795 -61.16 21.47 58.25
C SER A 795 -62.22 21.65 59.34
N GLU A 796 -63.35 22.32 59.05
CA GLU A 796 -64.46 22.56 60.00
C GLU A 796 -65.38 21.35 60.18
N GLU A 797 -65.31 20.34 59.30
CA GLU A 797 -66.15 19.14 59.41
C GLU A 797 -65.60 18.17 60.46
N LEU A 798 -66.40 17.91 61.50
CA LEU A 798 -66.07 17.04 62.63
C LEU A 798 -65.65 15.62 62.21
N GLY A 799 -66.22 15.11 61.11
CA GLY A 799 -65.88 13.81 60.53
C GLY A 799 -64.49 13.78 59.85
N GLY A 800 -64.04 14.89 59.29
CA GLY A 800 -62.70 15.01 58.69
C GLY A 800 -61.60 14.98 59.74
N ARG A 801 -61.83 15.57 60.91
CA ARG A 801 -60.84 15.68 61.99
C ARG A 801 -60.47 14.33 62.61
N ILE A 802 -61.45 13.50 62.93
CA ILE A 802 -61.22 12.22 63.61
C ILE A 802 -60.58 11.20 62.65
N THR A 803 -61.05 11.18 61.40
CA THR A 803 -60.52 10.28 60.37
C THR A 803 -59.09 10.68 59.97
N GLY A 804 -58.78 11.98 59.92
CA GLY A 804 -57.44 12.49 59.65
C GLY A 804 -56.42 12.17 60.75
N VAL A 805 -56.81 12.24 62.03
CA VAL A 805 -55.91 11.92 63.15
C VAL A 805 -55.63 10.42 63.27
N LEU A 806 -56.65 9.57 63.08
CA LEU A 806 -56.49 8.12 63.13
C LEU A 806 -55.70 7.56 61.94
N ALA A 807 -55.94 8.07 60.72
CA ALA A 807 -55.15 7.71 59.55
C ALA A 807 -53.69 8.21 59.69
N GLY A 808 -53.50 9.40 60.26
CA GLY A 808 -52.18 9.96 60.54
C GLY A 808 -51.36 9.11 61.52
N LEU A 809 -51.95 8.68 62.64
CA LEU A 809 -51.25 7.87 63.64
C LEU A 809 -51.03 6.41 63.21
N GLY A 810 -52.01 5.79 62.55
CA GLY A 810 -51.88 4.43 62.03
C GLY A 810 -50.85 4.32 60.90
N GLY A 811 -50.85 5.31 59.98
CA GLY A 811 -49.84 5.41 58.92
C GLY A 811 -48.44 5.67 59.47
N LEU A 812 -48.32 6.50 60.51
CA LEU A 812 -47.03 6.83 61.12
C LEU A 812 -46.42 5.64 61.87
N ALA A 813 -47.22 4.86 62.59
CA ALA A 813 -46.76 3.65 63.25
C ALA A 813 -46.31 2.57 62.25
N ALA A 814 -47.07 2.38 61.15
CA ALA A 814 -46.73 1.44 60.08
C ALA A 814 -45.45 1.86 59.33
N ILE A 815 -45.30 3.15 59.00
CA ILE A 815 -44.09 3.68 58.36
C ILE A 815 -42.88 3.55 59.29
N LEU A 816 -43.01 3.90 60.58
CA LEU A 816 -41.92 3.76 61.55
C LEU A 816 -41.46 2.31 61.73
N THR A 817 -42.40 1.35 61.81
CA THR A 817 -42.03 -0.07 61.94
C THR A 817 -41.38 -0.62 60.67
N GLN A 818 -41.83 -0.19 59.49
CA GLN A 818 -41.28 -0.65 58.21
C GLN A 818 -39.92 -0.01 57.88
N PHE A 819 -39.66 1.23 58.34
CA PHE A 819 -38.40 1.93 58.09
C PHE A 819 -37.28 1.66 59.10
N LEU A 820 -37.60 1.37 60.38
CA LEU A 820 -36.57 1.30 61.42
C LEU A 820 -36.00 -0.10 61.66
N LYS A 821 -36.77 -1.18 61.47
CA LYS A 821 -36.38 -2.50 61.96
C LYS A 821 -35.57 -3.34 60.95
N ASP A 822 -35.97 -3.33 59.68
CA ASP A 822 -35.41 -4.24 58.68
C ASP A 822 -34.29 -3.65 57.79
N PRO A 823 -34.32 -2.37 57.38
CA PRO A 823 -33.32 -1.85 56.44
C PRO A 823 -31.92 -1.77 57.06
N LEU A 824 -31.84 -1.39 58.34
CA LEU A 824 -30.56 -1.15 59.01
C LEU A 824 -29.81 -2.46 59.29
N GLU A 825 -30.52 -3.52 59.72
CA GLU A 825 -29.93 -4.85 59.89
C GLU A 825 -29.50 -5.46 58.55
N ARG A 826 -30.29 -5.28 57.48
CA ARG A 826 -29.93 -5.74 56.13
C ARG A 826 -28.68 -5.03 55.60
N ILE A 827 -28.56 -3.72 55.84
CA ILE A 827 -27.39 -2.93 55.44
C ILE A 827 -26.16 -3.31 56.25
N GLN A 828 -26.29 -3.51 57.57
CA GLN A 828 -25.18 -3.96 58.42
C GLN A 828 -24.70 -5.36 58.05
N ARG A 829 -25.62 -6.28 57.73
CA ARG A 829 -25.29 -7.62 57.26
C ARG A 829 -24.58 -7.58 55.90
N ALA A 830 -25.14 -6.86 54.93
CA ALA A 830 -24.50 -6.67 53.63
C ALA A 830 -23.10 -6.02 53.73
N MET A 831 -22.88 -5.12 54.70
CA MET A 831 -21.55 -4.55 54.95
C MET A 831 -20.58 -5.58 55.53
N ALA A 832 -21.03 -6.37 56.51
CA ALA A 832 -20.21 -7.44 57.09
C ALA A 832 -19.80 -8.45 56.01
N ASP A 833 -20.76 -8.86 55.17
CA ASP A 833 -20.54 -9.80 54.06
C ASP A 833 -19.57 -9.21 53.03
N LEU A 834 -19.71 -7.92 52.67
CA LEU A 834 -18.80 -7.24 51.75
C LEU A 834 -17.36 -7.16 52.28
N VAL A 835 -17.19 -6.82 53.57
CA VAL A 835 -15.86 -6.75 54.21
C VAL A 835 -15.23 -8.15 54.30
N GLN A 836 -16.03 -9.17 54.53
CA GLN A 836 -15.57 -10.56 54.57
C GLN A 836 -15.15 -11.06 53.18
N VAL A 837 -15.91 -10.74 52.12
CA VAL A 837 -15.53 -10.99 50.72
C VAL A 837 -14.22 -10.27 50.38
N GLN A 838 -14.08 -9.00 50.78
CA GLN A 838 -12.85 -8.23 50.57
C GLN A 838 -11.64 -8.88 51.25
N THR A 839 -11.82 -9.38 52.48
CA THR A 839 -10.77 -10.04 53.24
C THR A 839 -10.36 -11.36 52.57
N ALA A 840 -11.32 -12.14 52.08
CA ALA A 840 -11.06 -13.38 51.33
C ALA A 840 -10.25 -13.10 50.05
N PHE A 841 -10.66 -12.10 49.25
CA PHE A 841 -9.93 -11.70 48.05
C PHE A 841 -8.51 -11.20 48.34
N THR A 842 -8.34 -10.45 49.42
CA THR A 842 -7.02 -9.94 49.82
C THR A 842 -6.10 -11.09 50.24
N SER A 843 -6.64 -12.08 50.96
CA SER A 843 -5.92 -13.31 51.31
C SER A 843 -5.48 -14.09 50.07
N PHE A 844 -6.32 -14.18 49.05
CA PHE A 844 -5.98 -14.83 47.77
C PHE A 844 -4.83 -14.13 47.06
N VAL A 845 -4.89 -12.80 46.94
CA VAL A 845 -3.83 -11.99 46.32
C VAL A 845 -2.51 -12.19 47.06
N TRP A 846 -2.56 -12.30 48.38
CA TRP A 846 -1.37 -12.58 49.18
C TRP A 846 -0.79 -13.98 48.93
N GLU A 847 -1.64 -15.01 48.86
CA GLU A 847 -1.21 -16.38 48.53
C GLU A 847 -0.65 -16.48 47.09
N LEU A 848 -1.23 -15.77 46.12
CA LEU A 848 -0.67 -15.67 44.77
C LEU A 848 0.73 -15.04 44.78
N ASN A 849 0.93 -13.95 45.52
CA ASN A 849 2.22 -13.29 45.63
C ASN A 849 3.28 -14.18 46.30
N LEU A 850 2.91 -14.92 47.35
CA LEU A 850 3.81 -15.88 48.00
C LEU A 850 4.20 -17.03 47.05
N ASN A 851 3.24 -17.58 46.31
CA ASN A 851 3.51 -18.63 45.33
C ASN A 851 4.38 -18.13 44.17
N GLY A 852 4.17 -16.89 43.71
CA GLY A 852 5.05 -16.23 42.75
C GLY A 852 6.48 -16.09 43.27
N THR A 853 6.63 -15.69 44.54
CA THR A 853 7.95 -15.57 45.20
C THR A 853 8.61 -16.95 45.35
N TYR A 854 7.85 -18.00 45.64
CA TYR A 854 8.35 -19.38 45.77
C TYR A 854 8.92 -19.90 44.43
N ILE A 855 8.16 -19.81 43.33
CA ILE A 855 8.64 -20.18 41.97
C ILE A 855 9.93 -19.44 41.64
N GLN A 856 9.95 -18.13 41.91
CA GLN A 856 11.10 -17.30 41.63
C GLN A 856 12.32 -17.73 42.44
N SER A 857 12.15 -18.03 43.74
CA SER A 857 13.22 -18.51 44.60
C SER A 857 13.83 -19.83 44.12
N GLN A 858 12.98 -20.77 43.65
CA GLN A 858 13.43 -22.06 43.12
C GLN A 858 14.17 -21.90 41.79
N TYR A 859 13.67 -21.03 40.91
CA TYR A 859 14.36 -20.68 39.66
C TYR A 859 15.72 -20.02 39.93
N VAL A 860 15.83 -19.17 40.95
CA VAL A 860 17.09 -18.54 41.34
C VAL A 860 18.09 -19.57 41.87
N SER A 861 17.65 -20.50 42.73
CA SER A 861 18.55 -21.47 43.36
C SER A 861 19.05 -22.53 42.40
N GLU A 862 18.20 -23.02 41.50
CA GLU A 862 18.51 -24.18 40.64
C GLU A 862 18.73 -23.82 39.18
N GLY A 863 18.38 -22.60 38.74
CA GLY A 863 18.52 -22.14 37.35
C GLY A 863 17.58 -22.81 36.34
N ILE A 864 16.79 -23.79 36.78
CA ILE A 864 15.82 -24.55 36.00
C ILE A 864 14.56 -24.69 36.85
N LEU A 865 13.39 -24.42 36.27
CA LEU A 865 12.10 -24.76 36.87
C LEU A 865 11.70 -26.15 36.38
N THR A 866 11.56 -27.10 37.29
CA THR A 866 11.09 -28.43 36.89
C THR A 866 9.58 -28.41 36.64
N ASP A 867 9.08 -29.29 35.76
CA ASP A 867 7.64 -29.49 35.57
C ASP A 867 6.92 -29.82 36.88
N PHE A 868 7.63 -30.42 37.84
CA PHE A 868 7.09 -30.71 39.16
C PHE A 868 6.82 -29.43 39.96
N ASP A 869 7.75 -28.47 39.97
CA ASP A 869 7.60 -27.20 40.71
C ASP A 869 6.49 -26.34 40.12
N LEU A 870 6.36 -26.34 38.79
CA LEU A 870 5.26 -25.68 38.09
C LEU A 870 3.92 -26.30 38.46
N ARG A 871 3.79 -27.63 38.39
CA ARG A 871 2.54 -28.33 38.78
C ARG A 871 2.20 -28.13 40.25
N GLN A 872 3.18 -28.17 41.14
CA GLN A 872 2.96 -27.94 42.56
C GLN A 872 2.46 -26.53 42.81
N THR A 873 3.00 -25.54 42.12
CA THR A 873 2.56 -24.16 42.28
C THR A 873 1.18 -23.92 41.68
N ILE A 874 0.89 -24.48 40.50
CA ILE A 874 -0.46 -24.45 39.92
C ILE A 874 -1.46 -25.06 40.91
N GLY A 875 -1.15 -26.22 41.51
CA GLY A 875 -2.00 -26.84 42.52
C GLY A 875 -2.22 -25.97 43.77
N ARG A 876 -1.20 -25.22 44.22
CA ARG A 876 -1.36 -24.26 45.33
C ARG A 876 -2.24 -23.07 44.95
N ILE A 877 -2.11 -22.57 43.71
CA ILE A 877 -2.92 -21.47 43.19
C ILE A 877 -4.39 -21.91 43.04
N ASP A 878 -4.62 -23.09 42.47
CA ASP A 878 -5.96 -23.65 42.30
C ASP A 878 -6.64 -23.84 43.66
N HIS A 879 -5.92 -24.39 44.64
CA HIS A 879 -6.43 -24.55 46.00
C HIS A 879 -6.71 -23.20 46.69
N ALA A 880 -5.84 -22.20 46.52
CA ALA A 880 -6.06 -20.84 47.03
C ALA A 880 -7.31 -20.21 46.41
N MET A 881 -7.51 -20.40 45.10
CA MET A 881 -8.65 -19.89 44.36
C MET A 881 -9.94 -20.58 44.80
N GLU A 882 -9.94 -21.91 44.92
CA GLU A 882 -11.09 -22.69 45.38
C GLU A 882 -11.52 -22.28 46.79
N ARG A 883 -10.55 -22.14 47.71
CA ARG A 883 -10.80 -21.66 49.07
C ARG A 883 -11.41 -20.27 49.09
N THR A 884 -10.92 -19.38 48.23
CA THR A 884 -11.39 -18.00 48.15
C THR A 884 -12.80 -17.94 47.57
N MET A 885 -13.06 -18.68 46.49
CA MET A 885 -14.40 -18.76 45.89
C MET A 885 -15.41 -19.38 46.84
N HIS A 886 -15.02 -20.41 47.60
CA HIS A 886 -15.86 -20.98 48.64
C HIS A 886 -16.18 -19.95 49.74
N LEU A 887 -15.19 -19.18 50.21
CA LEU A 887 -15.44 -18.08 51.16
C LEU A 887 -16.38 -17.01 50.58
N ILE A 888 -16.19 -16.63 49.32
CA ILE A 888 -17.05 -15.65 48.64
C ILE A 888 -18.49 -16.16 48.54
N GLN A 889 -18.70 -17.40 48.09
CA GLN A 889 -20.03 -18.02 48.00
C GLN A 889 -20.71 -18.04 49.36
N VAL A 890 -19.98 -18.37 50.40
CA VAL A 890 -20.51 -18.44 51.77
C VAL A 890 -20.94 -17.07 52.28
N TYR A 891 -20.10 -16.05 52.08
CA TYR A 891 -20.44 -14.69 52.47
C TYR A 891 -21.56 -14.11 51.60
N ALA A 892 -21.68 -14.54 50.33
CA ALA A 892 -22.75 -14.11 49.45
C ALA A 892 -24.11 -14.77 49.81
N ASP A 893 -24.11 -16.04 50.22
CA ASP A 893 -25.33 -16.81 50.48
C ASP A 893 -25.82 -16.76 51.93
N GLY A 894 -25.06 -16.11 52.84
CA GLY A 894 -25.46 -15.88 54.24
C GLY A 894 -25.62 -17.16 55.07
N GLN A 895 -25.02 -18.28 54.64
CA GLN A 895 -25.12 -19.56 55.34
C GLN A 895 -24.09 -19.67 56.46
N ASN A 896 -24.53 -20.12 57.66
CA ASN A 896 -23.63 -20.52 58.75
C ASN A 896 -22.87 -21.79 58.32
N LEU A 897 -21.61 -21.65 57.94
CA LEU A 897 -20.76 -22.78 57.59
C LEU A 897 -20.43 -23.65 58.81
N GLN A 898 -20.71 -24.95 58.69
CA GLN A 898 -19.73 -25.94 59.13
C GLN A 898 -18.65 -26.00 58.05
N GLN A 899 -17.43 -25.56 58.36
CA GLN A 899 -16.32 -25.63 57.41
C GLN A 899 -16.07 -27.09 57.02
N PRO A 900 -15.89 -27.40 55.72
CA PRO A 900 -15.51 -28.75 55.32
C PRO A 900 -14.15 -29.09 55.94
N PRO A 901 -13.99 -30.32 56.46
CA PRO A 901 -12.75 -30.79 57.06
C PRO A 901 -11.60 -30.75 56.06
N GLN A 902 -10.49 -30.10 56.41
CA GLN A 902 -9.28 -30.00 55.58
C GLN A 902 -8.06 -30.50 56.33
N LEU A 903 -7.21 -31.27 55.65
CA LEU A 903 -5.91 -31.70 56.13
C LEU A 903 -4.82 -30.67 55.79
N HIS A 904 -4.00 -30.30 56.75
CA HIS A 904 -2.91 -29.33 56.58
C HIS A 904 -1.56 -30.01 56.38
N TYR A 905 -1.24 -30.97 57.25
CA TYR A 905 0.03 -31.68 57.19
C TYR A 905 -0.08 -33.05 57.86
N LEU A 906 0.92 -33.87 57.59
CA LEU A 906 1.01 -35.28 57.96
C LEU A 906 2.34 -35.48 58.70
N VAL A 907 2.31 -36.23 59.79
CA VAL A 907 3.51 -36.72 60.48
C VAL A 907 3.46 -38.23 60.49
N GLN A 908 4.52 -38.84 59.96
CA GLN A 908 4.68 -40.28 59.92
C GLN A 908 5.73 -40.70 60.94
N ASN A 909 5.37 -41.69 61.75
CA ASN A 909 6.31 -42.49 62.54
C ASN A 909 6.19 -43.95 62.08
N ALA A 910 7.21 -44.76 62.37
CA ALA A 910 7.39 -46.12 61.82
C ALA A 910 6.11 -46.95 61.65
N ASP A 911 5.22 -46.95 62.65
CA ASP A 911 3.98 -47.75 62.65
C ASP A 911 2.70 -46.87 62.68
N THR A 912 2.80 -45.53 62.63
CA THR A 912 1.63 -44.63 62.78
C THR A 912 1.66 -43.44 61.82
N VAL A 913 0.50 -43.04 61.30
CA VAL A 913 0.29 -41.81 60.53
C VAL A 913 -0.62 -40.87 61.30
N THR A 914 -0.12 -39.67 61.59
CA THR A 914 -0.90 -38.60 62.21
C THR A 914 -1.22 -37.53 61.18
N LEU A 915 -2.51 -37.31 60.95
CA LEU A 915 -3.04 -36.29 60.06
C LEU A 915 -3.52 -35.11 60.89
N PHE A 916 -3.02 -33.91 60.59
CA PHE A 916 -3.42 -32.67 61.23
C PHE A 916 -4.31 -31.87 60.29
N GLY A 917 -5.39 -31.29 60.81
CA GLY A 917 -6.39 -30.61 59.99
C GLY A 917 -7.34 -29.72 60.79
N GLN A 918 -8.19 -28.99 60.07
CA GLN A 918 -9.22 -28.13 60.65
C GLN A 918 -10.59 -28.81 60.57
N SER A 919 -11.43 -28.58 61.58
CA SER A 919 -12.82 -29.07 61.63
C SER A 919 -12.95 -30.59 61.54
N LEU A 920 -11.97 -31.32 62.09
CA LEU A 920 -12.04 -32.79 62.20
C LEU A 920 -13.00 -33.25 63.30
N LYS A 921 -13.83 -32.36 63.87
CA LYS A 921 -14.61 -32.62 65.07
C LYS A 921 -15.58 -33.78 64.90
N ARG A 922 -15.53 -34.73 65.83
CA ARG A 922 -16.44 -35.88 65.86
C ARG A 922 -17.86 -35.38 66.12
N SER A 923 -18.77 -35.63 65.18
CA SER A 923 -20.21 -35.46 65.40
C SER A 923 -20.62 -36.26 66.65
N ASN A 924 -21.18 -35.61 67.67
CA ASN A 924 -21.47 -36.21 68.99
C ASN A 924 -22.64 -37.22 69.00
N GLY A 925 -22.94 -37.86 67.86
CA GLY A 925 -23.98 -38.89 67.71
C GLY A 925 -23.43 -40.32 67.78
N ARG A 926 -24.13 -41.21 68.48
CA ARG A 926 -23.73 -42.59 68.81
C ARG A 926 -23.30 -43.46 67.60
N SER A 927 -22.21 -44.22 67.84
CA SER A 927 -21.70 -45.41 67.15
C SER A 927 -21.45 -45.38 65.63
N GLU A 928 -20.81 -44.33 65.13
CA GLU A 928 -20.21 -44.30 63.78
C GLU A 928 -18.71 -44.67 63.84
N LYS A 929 -18.38 -45.93 64.16
CA LYS A 929 -17.03 -46.46 63.86
C LYS A 929 -16.83 -46.71 62.36
N ASP A 930 -17.92 -46.77 61.59
CA ASP A 930 -17.91 -47.19 60.17
C ASP A 930 -17.91 -46.04 59.16
N LYS A 931 -17.80 -44.78 59.59
CA LYS A 931 -17.91 -43.61 58.68
C LYS A 931 -16.61 -42.86 58.41
N PHE A 932 -15.49 -43.35 58.93
CA PHE A 932 -14.20 -42.69 58.84
C PHE A 932 -13.12 -43.69 58.42
N GLN A 933 -12.55 -43.48 57.24
CA GLN A 933 -11.53 -44.36 56.67
C GLN A 933 -10.34 -43.54 56.21
N LEU A 934 -9.13 -43.99 56.55
CA LEU A 934 -7.93 -43.52 55.91
C LEU A 934 -7.97 -44.01 54.46
N ALA A 935 -7.73 -43.14 53.49
CA ALA A 935 -7.57 -43.56 52.10
C ALA A 935 -6.12 -43.34 51.66
N ILE A 936 -5.55 -44.30 50.94
CA ILE A 936 -4.28 -44.14 50.25
C ILE A 936 -4.52 -44.24 48.75
N ASN A 937 -4.11 -43.21 48.01
CA ASN A 937 -4.41 -43.05 46.60
C ASN A 937 -5.92 -43.21 46.32
N HIS A 938 -6.76 -42.54 47.13
CA HIS A 938 -8.23 -42.57 47.03
C HIS A 938 -8.86 -43.94 47.33
N GLN A 939 -8.09 -44.93 47.78
CA GLN A 939 -8.61 -46.24 48.16
C GLN A 939 -8.69 -46.35 49.69
N PRO A 940 -9.87 -46.65 50.27
CA PRO A 940 -10.00 -46.83 51.71
C PRO A 940 -9.14 -48.00 52.20
N ILE A 941 -8.47 -47.80 53.32
CA ILE A 941 -7.66 -48.79 54.01
C ILE A 941 -8.21 -48.99 55.42
N ASP A 942 -8.45 -50.26 55.75
CA ASP A 942 -8.76 -50.65 57.11
C ASP A 942 -7.58 -50.35 58.03
N THR A 943 -7.72 -49.31 58.83
CA THR A 943 -6.73 -48.83 59.80
C THR A 943 -7.41 -48.58 61.13
N GLN A 944 -6.70 -48.82 62.24
CA GLN A 944 -7.22 -48.51 63.57
C GLN A 944 -6.88 -47.05 63.93
N ILE A 945 -7.91 -46.27 64.29
CA ILE A 945 -7.74 -44.91 64.80
C ILE A 945 -7.27 -44.99 66.26
N GLU A 946 -6.05 -44.53 66.53
CA GLU A 946 -5.46 -44.52 67.88
C GLU A 946 -5.87 -43.28 68.68
N THR A 947 -5.94 -42.12 68.05
CA THR A 947 -6.30 -40.85 68.71
C THR A 947 -7.03 -39.93 67.74
N TRP A 948 -8.04 -39.22 68.25
CA TRP A 948 -8.81 -38.26 67.48
C TRP A 948 -9.10 -37.02 68.33
N THR A 949 -8.70 -35.84 67.83
CA THR A 949 -9.13 -34.53 68.35
C THR A 949 -9.70 -33.66 67.24
N ASP A 950 -10.21 -32.48 67.58
CA ASP A 950 -10.72 -31.50 66.60
C ASP A 950 -9.63 -31.05 65.59
N GLN A 951 -8.34 -31.29 65.90
CA GLN A 951 -7.19 -30.83 65.12
C GLN A 951 -6.33 -31.96 64.53
N MET A 952 -6.49 -33.21 64.97
CA MET A 952 -5.68 -34.32 64.48
C MET A 952 -6.37 -35.67 64.58
N VAL A 953 -6.05 -36.58 63.66
CA VAL A 953 -6.42 -38.00 63.69
C VAL A 953 -5.19 -38.86 63.45
N MET A 954 -4.94 -39.81 64.35
CA MET A 954 -3.79 -40.72 64.32
C MET A 954 -4.25 -42.14 63.99
N PHE A 955 -3.62 -42.74 62.98
CA PHE A 955 -3.89 -44.09 62.49
C PHE A 955 -2.70 -45.00 62.74
N SER A 956 -2.96 -46.22 63.20
CA SER A 956 -1.99 -47.31 63.19
C SER A 956 -1.94 -47.93 61.79
N LEU A 957 -0.76 -48.01 61.18
CA LEU A 957 -0.58 -48.63 59.87
C LEU A 957 -0.26 -50.11 60.03
N ASP A 958 -0.95 -50.96 59.27
CA ASP A 958 -0.59 -52.38 59.19
C ASP A 958 0.79 -52.52 58.51
N LYS A 959 1.67 -53.34 59.10
CA LYS A 959 3.02 -53.63 58.58
C LYS A 959 2.99 -54.24 57.18
N GLY A 960 1.84 -54.81 56.77
CA GLY A 960 1.60 -55.28 55.41
C GLY A 960 1.45 -54.18 54.34
N LEU A 961 1.21 -52.91 54.71
CA LEU A 961 1.04 -51.81 53.74
C LEU A 961 2.30 -51.58 52.89
N ALA A 962 3.48 -51.66 53.51
CA ALA A 962 4.76 -51.48 52.82
C ALA A 962 4.94 -52.50 51.69
N GLY A 963 4.41 -53.72 51.86
CA GLY A 963 4.42 -54.74 50.82
C GLY A 963 3.42 -54.47 49.68
N LYS A 964 2.20 -54.00 50.02
CA LYS A 964 1.14 -53.73 49.03
C LYS A 964 1.46 -52.60 48.06
N TYR A 965 2.17 -51.57 48.54
CA TYR A 965 2.49 -50.39 47.74
C TYR A 965 3.97 -50.30 47.35
N ASN A 966 4.71 -51.41 47.51
CA ASN A 966 6.12 -51.50 47.14
C ASN A 966 6.31 -51.18 45.65
N GLY A 967 7.17 -50.21 45.34
CA GLY A 967 7.42 -49.75 43.97
C GLY A 967 6.50 -48.64 43.45
N SER A 968 5.50 -48.19 44.23
CA SER A 968 4.76 -46.97 43.88
C SER A 968 5.62 -45.74 44.20
N PRO A 969 6.00 -44.91 43.20
CA PRO A 969 6.93 -43.80 43.42
C PRO A 969 6.34 -42.65 44.25
N ARG A 970 5.01 -42.60 44.41
CA ARG A 970 4.28 -41.59 45.19
C ARG A 970 2.98 -42.16 45.76
N LEU A 971 2.73 -41.94 47.04
CA LEU A 971 1.48 -42.26 47.70
C LEU A 971 0.83 -40.99 48.23
N TRP A 972 -0.49 -40.94 48.24
CA TRP A 972 -1.29 -39.83 48.73
C TRP A 972 -2.21 -40.32 49.83
N VAL A 973 -2.28 -39.63 50.96
CA VAL A 973 -3.11 -39.99 52.11
C VAL A 973 -4.20 -38.95 52.30
N SER A 974 -5.44 -39.40 52.39
CA SER A 974 -6.63 -38.57 52.61
C SER A 974 -7.54 -39.21 53.67
N LEU A 975 -8.56 -38.47 54.11
CA LEU A 975 -9.60 -38.97 55.00
C LEU A 975 -10.92 -39.05 54.26
N LEU A 976 -11.58 -40.20 54.32
CA LEU A 976 -12.98 -40.34 53.91
C LEU A 976 -13.86 -40.09 55.13
N LEU A 977 -14.63 -39.00 55.11
CA LEU A 977 -15.54 -38.58 56.17
C LEU A 977 -16.97 -38.67 55.63
N ASN A 978 -17.75 -39.65 56.11
CA ASN A 978 -19.09 -39.95 55.60
C ASN A 978 -19.12 -40.23 54.08
N GLY A 979 -18.05 -40.81 53.53
CA GLY A 979 -17.92 -41.07 52.09
C GLY A 979 -17.41 -39.89 51.26
N ASN A 980 -17.23 -38.70 51.86
CA ASN A 980 -16.60 -37.56 51.20
C ASN A 980 -15.11 -37.52 51.55
N GLU A 981 -14.26 -37.47 50.54
CA GLU A 981 -12.81 -37.43 50.71
C GLU A 981 -12.34 -36.00 51.02
N THR A 982 -11.44 -35.86 52.01
CA THR A 982 -10.69 -34.63 52.23
C THR A 982 -9.63 -34.45 51.14
N ASN A 983 -8.95 -33.29 51.14
CA ASN A 983 -7.73 -33.14 50.36
C ASN A 983 -6.68 -34.21 50.78
N ALA A 984 -5.87 -34.65 49.81
CA ALA A 984 -4.86 -35.67 50.00
C ALA A 984 -3.46 -35.06 50.22
N LEU A 985 -2.66 -35.66 51.10
CA LEU A 985 -1.31 -35.25 51.44
C LEU A 985 -0.27 -36.28 50.96
N PRO A 986 0.90 -35.87 50.48
CA PRO A 986 1.92 -36.79 49.99
C PRO A 986 2.52 -37.62 51.14
N PHE A 987 2.64 -38.93 50.93
CA PHE A 987 3.08 -39.92 51.93
C PHE A 987 4.22 -40.78 51.37
N THR A 988 5.22 -41.05 52.20
CA THR A 988 6.43 -41.81 51.82
C THR A 988 6.59 -43.02 52.72
N ILE A 989 6.55 -44.23 52.17
CA ILE A 989 6.82 -45.43 52.99
C ILE A 989 8.32 -45.49 53.24
N GLU A 990 8.75 -45.24 54.48
CA GLU A 990 10.12 -45.48 54.89
C GLU A 990 10.38 -46.99 54.88
N HIS A 991 11.19 -47.44 53.92
CA HIS A 991 11.71 -48.80 53.97
C HIS A 991 12.63 -48.92 55.17
N SER A 992 12.19 -49.64 56.21
CA SER A 992 13.06 -50.06 57.31
C SER A 992 14.18 -50.94 56.76
N THR A 993 15.28 -50.33 56.31
CA THR A 993 16.54 -50.98 55.95
C THR A 993 17.27 -51.43 57.21
N LYS A 994 16.65 -52.34 57.96
CA LYS A 994 17.38 -53.17 58.93
C LYS A 994 17.84 -54.43 58.22
N ASP A 995 18.86 -54.27 57.37
CA ASP A 995 19.73 -55.38 57.01
C ASP A 995 21.10 -55.17 57.68
N LYS A 996 21.42 -56.11 58.56
CA LYS A 996 22.65 -56.13 59.36
C LYS A 996 23.85 -56.24 58.41
N THR A 997 24.65 -55.18 58.31
CA THR A 997 25.99 -55.27 57.72
C THR A 997 27.05 -54.96 58.78
N GLU A 998 27.81 -56.00 59.12
CA GLU A 998 29.03 -55.95 59.92
C GLU A 998 30.03 -54.96 59.29
N LYS A 999 30.51 -54.00 60.10
CA LYS A 999 31.61 -53.10 59.73
C LYS A 999 32.93 -53.87 59.75
N LYS A 1000 33.60 -53.98 58.60
CA LYS A 1000 35.07 -54.17 58.53
C LYS A 1000 35.77 -52.82 58.71
N PRO A 1001 36.93 -52.77 59.41
CA PRO A 1001 37.64 -51.52 59.67
C PRO A 1001 38.36 -51.02 58.41
N VAL A 1002 38.27 -49.72 58.17
CA VAL A 1002 38.94 -49.00 57.08
C VAL A 1002 40.36 -48.63 57.54
N GLU A 1003 41.37 -49.03 56.78
CA GLU A 1003 42.76 -48.60 56.94
C GLU A 1003 42.94 -47.14 56.50
N THR A 1004 43.62 -46.37 57.34
CA THR A 1004 43.98 -44.97 57.16
C THR A 1004 45.21 -44.84 56.22
N PRO A 1005 45.23 -43.93 55.22
CA PRO A 1005 46.44 -43.65 54.47
C PRO A 1005 47.40 -42.77 55.27
N ALA A 1006 48.69 -43.10 55.20
CA ALA A 1006 49.79 -42.46 55.90
C ALA A 1006 50.04 -40.99 55.47
N GLU A 1007 50.21 -40.12 56.46
CA GLU A 1007 50.87 -38.82 56.32
C GLU A 1007 52.34 -39.00 55.93
N THR A 1008 52.78 -38.37 54.83
CA THR A 1008 54.19 -38.12 54.56
C THR A 1008 54.54 -36.69 54.97
N ALA A 1009 55.47 -36.57 55.91
CA ALA A 1009 56.08 -35.34 56.34
C ALA A 1009 57.44 -35.12 55.64
N LYS A 1010 57.62 -33.89 55.13
CA LYS A 1010 58.85 -33.06 55.02
C LYS A 1010 60.10 -33.59 54.31
N GLU A 1011 60.53 -32.84 53.29
CA GLU A 1011 61.64 -31.86 53.38
C GLU A 1011 61.41 -30.68 52.43
#